data_AF-A0A061DQV8-F1
#
_entry.id   AF-A0A061DQV8-F1
#
_cell.length_a   1.000
_cell.length_b   1.000
_cell.length_c   1.000
_cell.angle_alpha   90.00
_cell.angle_beta   90.00
_cell.angle_gamma   90.00
#
_symmetry.space_group_name_H-M   'P 1'
#
loop_
_entity.id
_entity.type
_entity.pdbx_description
1 polymer ?
#
loop_
_entity_poly.entity_id
_entity_poly.type
_entity_poly.pdbx_seq_one_letter_code
_entity_poly.pdbx_strand_id
1 'polypeptide(L)'
;MLHELLLALVGYTGDLIIDEREHHKSLGLHLSPDAPISDQRSFKLASDISFIDSSERDLIERLITLGFYYRELDRFATKSRNLSWIRSADVSPLERAAGLSKPKTEKPSVYRRAIANGLVEILSVYRSAVLQIEQKLLSETMPILATVTQGLNKFFVILPPLYELILEIERDDIRGGQLLNLLHKRCHCGVPELQACIQRLLWHGHQVLYNQLASWMVYGILQDQHGEFFIRRQEDRDVDYGSSISDMSEKLARLSTDDSSLTDWHLGFHIFLDMLPEYIPMHVAESILFAGKAVRVLRNPSPAFQFQDALRNQQIKKGSQKVQGSSGRVPFHKEPFLDIKMIGEELLPQSEADKIETMLQDLKESSEFHKRSFECSVDSIRAVAASHLWQLVVVRADLNGHLKALKDYFLLAKGDFFQCFLEESRHLMRLPPRQSTAEADLMVPFQLAAIKTISEEDKYFSLVSLRMPSFGITVKSSQVDLPNTKTYTDGSSGAVLSSTSSETSLDGWDGIALEYSVDWPLQLFFTQEVLSKYRRIFQYLLRLKRTQMELEKSWASVMHQDHTDFAKHRNDRMNCSISQPRRQRCRPMWHVREHMAFLIRNLQFYIQVDVIESQWNVLQSHIQDSHDFTELVGFHQE
;
A
#
# COMPACT_ATOMS: atom_id res chain seq x y z
N MET A 1 -52.77 -34.55 11.04
CA MET A 1 -51.38 -35.09 11.00
C MET A 1 -50.61 -34.65 9.75
N LEU A 2 -50.97 -35.05 8.52
CA LEU A 2 -50.19 -34.68 7.32
C LEU A 2 -50.15 -33.16 7.05
N HIS A 3 -51.25 -32.44 7.30
CA HIS A 3 -51.27 -30.98 7.18
C HIS A 3 -50.33 -30.30 8.19
N GLU A 4 -50.33 -30.75 9.46
CA GLU A 4 -49.38 -30.29 10.47
C GLU A 4 -47.94 -30.67 10.15
N LEU A 5 -47.70 -31.82 9.52
CA LEU A 5 -46.39 -32.21 9.04
C LEU A 5 -45.87 -31.27 7.95
N LEU A 6 -46.73 -30.87 7.00
CA LEU A 6 -46.37 -29.88 5.97
C LEU A 6 -46.07 -28.51 6.58
N LEU A 7 -46.86 -28.07 7.58
CA LEU A 7 -46.60 -26.84 8.32
C LEU A 7 -45.26 -26.89 9.08
N ALA A 8 -44.95 -28.03 9.71
CA ALA A 8 -43.68 -28.26 10.39
C ALA A 8 -42.48 -28.25 9.45
N LEU A 9 -42.63 -28.76 8.22
CA LEU A 9 -41.59 -28.68 7.19
C LEU A 9 -41.28 -27.22 6.80
N VAL A 10 -42.25 -26.31 6.89
CA VAL A 10 -42.06 -24.86 6.68
C VAL A 10 -41.69 -24.13 8.00
N GLY A 11 -41.37 -24.87 9.06
CA GLY A 11 -40.88 -24.32 10.33
C GLY A 11 -41.96 -23.82 11.30
N TYR A 12 -43.24 -24.11 11.05
CA TYR A 12 -44.33 -23.81 11.98
C TYR A 12 -44.60 -25.01 12.90
N THR A 13 -44.58 -24.76 14.20
CA THR A 13 -44.90 -25.76 15.23
C THR A 13 -46.41 -25.85 15.43
N GLY A 14 -46.88 -26.98 15.95
CA GLY A 14 -48.30 -27.24 16.20
C GLY A 14 -48.52 -28.10 17.44
N ASP A 15 -49.70 -28.68 17.58
CA ASP A 15 -50.05 -29.48 18.75
C ASP A 15 -49.45 -30.90 18.68
N LEU A 16 -49.31 -31.48 17.48
CA LEU A 16 -48.67 -32.79 17.29
C LEU A 16 -47.13 -32.70 17.22
N ILE A 17 -46.60 -31.58 16.70
CA ILE A 17 -45.17 -31.36 16.46
C ILE A 17 -44.73 -30.17 17.30
N ILE A 18 -44.01 -30.49 18.38
CA ILE A 18 -43.65 -29.55 19.42
C ILE A 18 -42.18 -29.17 19.27
N ASP A 19 -41.88 -27.89 19.46
CA ASP A 19 -40.51 -27.41 19.64
C ASP A 19 -40.17 -27.41 21.14
N GLU A 20 -39.18 -28.22 21.55
CA GLU A 20 -38.71 -28.29 22.94
C GLU A 20 -38.24 -26.92 23.46
N ARG A 21 -37.77 -26.03 22.59
CA ARG A 21 -37.43 -24.65 22.98
C ARG A 21 -38.66 -23.81 23.31
N GLU A 22 -39.82 -24.08 22.71
CA GLU A 22 -41.09 -23.42 23.02
C GLU A 22 -41.78 -24.06 24.22
N HIS A 23 -41.61 -25.37 24.42
CA HIS A 23 -42.07 -26.07 25.62
C HIS A 23 -41.29 -25.73 26.89
N HIS A 24 -40.02 -25.31 26.78
CA HIS A 24 -39.30 -24.70 27.91
C HIS A 24 -39.65 -23.22 28.13
N LYS A 25 -40.27 -22.52 27.16
CA LYS A 25 -40.72 -21.11 27.30
C LYS A 25 -42.02 -20.97 28.07
N SER A 26 -42.92 -21.96 28.04
CA SER A 26 -44.12 -22.00 28.89
C SER A 26 -43.79 -22.06 30.40
N LEU A 27 -42.51 -22.22 30.76
CA LEU A 27 -41.95 -22.15 32.12
C LEU A 27 -41.24 -20.81 32.45
N GLY A 28 -41.27 -19.78 31.59
CA GLY A 28 -41.08 -18.37 32.02
C GLY A 28 -39.75 -17.65 31.70
N LEU A 29 -39.13 -17.84 30.53
CA LEU A 29 -38.03 -16.96 30.08
C LEU A 29 -38.24 -16.50 28.62
N HIS A 30 -38.39 -15.18 28.41
CA HIS A 30 -38.44 -14.52 27.10
C HIS A 30 -37.08 -14.63 26.40
N LEU A 31 -37.02 -15.26 25.22
CA LEU A 31 -35.88 -15.15 24.32
C LEU A 31 -36.23 -14.23 23.15
N SER A 32 -35.41 -13.20 22.98
CA SER A 32 -35.35 -12.36 21.78
C SER A 32 -35.16 -13.23 20.53
N PRO A 33 -35.64 -12.80 19.35
CA PRO A 33 -35.27 -13.38 18.04
C PRO A 33 -33.74 -13.49 17.79
N ASP A 34 -32.89 -13.00 18.70
CA ASP A 34 -31.42 -13.02 18.67
C ASP A 34 -30.73 -14.17 19.46
N ALA A 35 -31.45 -15.15 20.01
CA ALA A 35 -30.83 -16.26 20.75
C ALA A 35 -29.81 -17.09 19.91
N PRO A 36 -28.65 -17.52 20.41
CA PRO A 36 -27.72 -18.35 19.62
C PRO A 36 -28.39 -19.64 19.09
N ILE A 37 -28.01 -20.11 17.90
CA ILE A 37 -28.50 -21.38 17.34
C ILE A 37 -28.19 -22.50 18.35
N SER A 38 -29.17 -23.36 18.69
CA SER A 38 -28.88 -24.50 19.57
C SER A 38 -28.29 -25.65 18.79
N ASP A 39 -27.23 -26.26 19.32
CA ASP A 39 -26.63 -27.52 18.86
C ASP A 39 -27.61 -28.71 18.79
N GLN A 40 -28.79 -28.60 19.44
CA GLN A 40 -29.75 -29.70 19.56
C GLN A 40 -30.98 -29.52 18.66
N ARG A 41 -31.42 -30.63 18.07
CA ARG A 41 -32.65 -30.76 17.25
C ARG A 41 -33.85 -30.54 18.15
N SER A 42 -34.56 -29.43 17.99
CA SER A 42 -35.59 -29.04 18.95
C SER A 42 -36.99 -29.52 18.59
N PHE A 43 -37.24 -29.92 17.35
CA PHE A 43 -38.56 -30.42 16.96
C PHE A 43 -38.70 -31.91 17.31
N LYS A 44 -39.75 -32.24 18.06
CA LYS A 44 -40.11 -33.62 18.41
C LYS A 44 -41.61 -33.86 18.24
N LEU A 45 -41.95 -35.12 18.00
CA LEU A 45 -43.35 -35.57 18.02
C LEU A 45 -43.81 -35.72 19.47
N ALA A 46 -45.04 -35.29 19.78
CA ALA A 46 -45.61 -35.46 21.11
C ALA A 46 -45.52 -36.93 21.59
N SER A 47 -45.11 -37.13 22.85
CA SER A 47 -44.95 -38.47 23.46
C SER A 47 -46.27 -39.25 23.54
N ASP A 48 -47.39 -38.53 23.53
CA ASP A 48 -48.70 -39.04 23.96
C ASP A 48 -49.51 -39.67 22.82
N ILE A 49 -48.93 -39.75 21.62
CA ILE A 49 -49.60 -40.26 20.42
C ILE A 49 -49.45 -41.79 20.34
N SER A 50 -50.53 -42.51 20.65
CA SER A 50 -50.59 -43.99 20.61
C SER A 50 -51.12 -44.57 19.29
N PHE A 51 -51.55 -43.74 18.34
CA PHE A 51 -52.17 -44.19 17.07
C PHE A 51 -51.17 -44.38 15.91
N ILE A 52 -49.90 -44.02 16.10
CA ILE A 52 -48.84 -44.10 15.09
C ILE A 52 -47.96 -45.30 15.41
N ASP A 53 -47.67 -46.14 14.41
CA ASP A 53 -46.74 -47.24 14.59
C ASP A 53 -45.30 -46.74 14.84
N SER A 54 -44.50 -47.51 15.56
CA SER A 54 -43.10 -47.19 15.84
C SER A 54 -42.30 -46.85 14.58
N SER A 55 -42.55 -47.55 13.46
CA SER A 55 -41.88 -47.32 12.18
C SER A 55 -42.28 -46.00 11.51
N GLU A 56 -43.57 -45.63 11.59
CA GLU A 56 -44.08 -44.36 11.07
C GLU A 56 -43.60 -43.18 11.92
N ARG A 57 -43.50 -43.37 13.24
CA ARG A 57 -42.97 -42.37 14.17
C ARG A 57 -41.53 -41.99 13.82
N ASP A 58 -40.67 -42.98 13.57
CA ASP A 58 -39.28 -42.74 13.16
C ASP A 58 -39.18 -41.97 11.82
N LEU A 59 -40.06 -42.27 10.86
CA LEU A 59 -40.12 -41.57 9.57
C LEU A 59 -40.57 -40.11 9.73
N ILE A 60 -41.58 -39.88 10.56
CA ILE A 60 -42.09 -38.54 10.86
C ILE A 60 -41.03 -37.73 11.60
N GLU A 61 -40.36 -38.30 12.60
CA GLU A 61 -39.27 -37.65 13.31
C GLU A 61 -38.11 -37.27 12.37
N ARG A 62 -37.74 -38.16 11.42
CA ARG A 62 -36.77 -37.82 10.36
C ARG A 62 -37.23 -36.65 9.51
N LEU A 63 -38.48 -36.63 9.04
CA LEU A 63 -39.02 -35.53 8.22
C LEU A 63 -39.03 -34.19 8.98
N ILE A 64 -39.42 -34.22 10.25
CA ILE A 64 -39.46 -33.05 11.13
C ILE A 64 -38.08 -32.42 11.28
N THR A 65 -36.99 -33.19 11.26
CA THR A 65 -35.63 -32.62 11.29
C THR A 65 -35.35 -31.67 10.13
N LEU A 66 -35.93 -31.90 8.94
CA LEU A 66 -35.79 -30.97 7.81
C LEU A 66 -36.48 -29.63 8.08
N GLY A 67 -37.65 -29.67 8.71
CA GLY A 67 -38.38 -28.47 9.13
C GLY A 67 -37.59 -27.65 10.15
N PHE A 68 -36.90 -28.33 11.08
CA PHE A 68 -35.99 -27.67 12.02
C PHE A 68 -34.82 -26.97 11.29
N TYR A 69 -34.14 -27.69 10.39
CA TYR A 69 -33.04 -27.08 9.62
C TYR A 69 -33.53 -25.89 8.80
N TYR A 70 -34.66 -26.03 8.10
CA TYR A 70 -35.25 -24.94 7.34
C TYR A 70 -35.54 -23.70 8.21
N ARG A 71 -36.12 -23.87 9.42
CA ARG A 71 -36.41 -22.75 10.33
C ARG A 71 -35.15 -22.00 10.76
N GLU A 72 -34.09 -22.72 11.11
CA GLU A 72 -32.83 -22.11 11.54
C GLU A 72 -32.10 -21.41 10.38
N LEU A 73 -32.11 -22.01 9.18
CA LEU A 73 -31.53 -21.39 7.98
C LEU A 73 -32.29 -20.10 7.59
N ASP A 74 -33.63 -20.10 7.65
CA ASP A 74 -34.46 -18.92 7.34
C ASP A 74 -34.30 -17.83 8.41
N ARG A 75 -34.15 -18.23 9.67
CA ARG A 75 -33.82 -17.32 10.77
C ARG A 75 -32.47 -16.63 10.57
N PHE A 76 -31.42 -17.38 10.23
CA PHE A 76 -30.12 -16.78 9.93
C PHE A 76 -30.22 -15.82 8.75
N ALA A 77 -30.93 -16.21 7.69
CA ALA A 77 -31.11 -15.37 6.50
C ALA A 77 -31.86 -14.08 6.80
N THR A 78 -32.90 -14.11 7.65
CA THR A 78 -33.63 -12.91 8.08
C THR A 78 -32.79 -12.03 9.00
N LYS A 79 -32.09 -12.61 9.98
CA LYS A 79 -31.18 -11.90 10.89
C LYS A 79 -30.10 -11.13 10.15
N SER A 80 -29.42 -11.78 9.21
CA SER A 80 -28.33 -11.19 8.41
C SER A 80 -28.79 -10.18 7.35
N ARG A 81 -30.06 -10.25 6.92
CA ARG A 81 -30.69 -9.26 6.02
C ARG A 81 -31.26 -8.04 6.76
N ASN A 82 -31.52 -8.13 8.06
CA ASN A 82 -32.10 -7.03 8.82
C ASN A 82 -31.21 -5.78 8.79
N LEU A 83 -31.74 -4.70 8.21
CA LEU A 83 -31.09 -3.39 8.10
C LEU A 83 -31.42 -2.47 9.29
N SER A 84 -31.81 -3.05 10.44
CA SER A 84 -32.21 -2.29 11.64
C SER A 84 -31.11 -1.32 12.11
N TRP A 85 -29.84 -1.64 11.85
CA TRP A 85 -28.69 -0.77 12.11
C TRP A 85 -28.70 0.54 11.28
N ILE A 86 -29.22 0.54 10.05
CA ILE A 86 -29.32 1.77 9.22
C ILE A 86 -30.32 2.76 9.85
N ARG A 87 -31.42 2.26 10.43
CA ARG A 87 -32.41 3.11 11.13
C ARG A 87 -31.91 3.62 12.48
N SER A 88 -30.92 2.94 13.09
CA SER A 88 -30.35 3.34 14.38
C SER A 88 -29.35 4.50 14.32
N ALA A 89 -28.92 4.91 13.11
CA ALA A 89 -28.05 6.07 12.93
C ALA A 89 -28.76 7.42 13.16
N ASP A 90 -30.09 7.47 13.05
CA ASP A 90 -30.89 8.69 13.22
C ASP A 90 -31.47 8.88 14.65
N VAL A 91 -31.10 8.03 15.62
CA VAL A 91 -31.66 8.12 16.98
C VAL A 91 -30.77 8.99 17.88
N SER A 92 -31.39 10.04 18.43
CA SER A 92 -30.78 11.07 19.27
C SER A 92 -29.99 10.53 20.49
N PRO A 93 -29.02 11.29 21.04
CA PRO A 93 -28.07 10.80 22.04
C PRO A 93 -28.65 10.41 23.41
N LEU A 94 -29.93 10.66 23.68
CA LEU A 94 -30.50 10.55 25.04
C LEU A 94 -30.93 9.13 25.44
N GLU A 95 -31.17 8.21 24.51
CA GLU A 95 -31.67 6.86 24.82
C GLU A 95 -30.55 5.84 25.14
N ARG A 96 -29.28 6.22 24.96
CA ARG A 96 -28.11 5.34 25.17
C ARG A 96 -27.82 5.02 26.64
N ALA A 97 -28.48 5.69 27.60
CA ALA A 97 -28.15 5.58 29.02
C ALA A 97 -29.00 4.56 29.81
N ALA A 98 -30.09 4.02 29.25
CA ALA A 98 -31.05 3.21 29.99
C ALA A 98 -31.14 1.74 29.48
N GLY A 99 -30.00 1.04 29.46
CA GLY A 99 -29.94 -0.39 29.11
C GLY A 99 -28.73 -1.09 29.73
N LEU A 100 -28.86 -1.57 30.97
CA LEU A 100 -27.89 -2.43 31.64
C LEU A 100 -27.93 -3.86 31.05
N SER A 101 -27.28 -4.01 29.90
CA SER A 101 -26.58 -5.20 29.42
C SER A 101 -26.24 -4.89 27.97
N LYS A 102 -24.98 -4.70 27.60
CA LYS A 102 -24.60 -4.58 26.19
C LYS A 102 -24.82 -5.97 25.55
N PRO A 103 -25.85 -6.22 24.72
CA PRO A 103 -25.78 -7.36 23.82
C PRO A 103 -24.54 -7.14 22.94
N LYS A 104 -23.78 -8.19 22.63
CA LYS A 104 -22.71 -8.11 21.62
C LYS A 104 -23.36 -7.54 20.36
N THR A 105 -23.10 -6.27 20.04
CA THR A 105 -23.58 -5.66 18.80
C THR A 105 -22.82 -6.33 17.67
N GLU A 106 -23.41 -7.39 17.11
CA GLU A 106 -22.89 -8.06 15.92
C GLU A 106 -22.69 -6.99 14.85
N LYS A 107 -21.43 -6.74 14.46
CA LYS A 107 -21.19 -5.72 13.42
C LYS A 107 -21.76 -6.29 12.10
N PRO A 108 -22.52 -5.49 11.34
CA PRO A 108 -23.06 -5.93 10.07
C PRO A 108 -21.92 -6.32 9.12
N SER A 109 -22.19 -7.31 8.27
CA SER A 109 -21.25 -7.88 7.31
C SER A 109 -21.91 -7.96 5.93
N VAL A 110 -21.27 -7.43 4.90
CA VAL A 110 -21.80 -7.45 3.52
C VAL A 110 -21.74 -8.87 2.96
N TYR A 111 -20.68 -9.61 3.28
CA TYR A 111 -20.51 -10.99 2.84
C TYR A 111 -21.56 -11.95 3.41
N ARG A 112 -21.90 -11.87 4.71
CA ARG A 112 -22.98 -12.71 5.26
C ARG A 112 -24.33 -12.37 4.65
N ARG A 113 -24.58 -11.10 4.32
CA ARG A 113 -25.82 -10.69 3.64
C ARG A 113 -25.91 -11.29 2.24
N ALA A 114 -24.81 -11.33 1.50
CA ALA A 114 -24.79 -11.97 0.19
C ALA A 114 -25.06 -13.47 0.28
N ILE A 115 -24.46 -14.16 1.25
CA ILE A 115 -24.75 -15.58 1.52
C ILE A 115 -26.19 -15.78 1.95
N ALA A 116 -26.75 -14.89 2.77
CA ALA A 116 -28.15 -14.94 3.16
C ALA A 116 -29.09 -14.86 1.96
N ASN A 117 -28.78 -14.04 0.96
CA ASN A 117 -29.53 -14.02 -0.30
C ASN A 117 -29.44 -15.37 -1.03
N GLY A 118 -28.23 -15.95 -1.12
CA GLY A 118 -28.05 -17.28 -1.71
C GLY A 118 -28.78 -18.40 -0.94
N LEU A 119 -28.81 -18.33 0.39
CA LEU A 119 -29.57 -19.26 1.22
C LEU A 119 -31.07 -19.13 0.98
N VAL A 120 -31.59 -17.91 0.86
CA VAL A 120 -33.00 -17.69 0.52
C VAL A 120 -33.36 -18.27 -0.85
N GLU A 121 -32.47 -18.18 -1.84
CA GLU A 121 -32.65 -18.84 -3.14
C GLU A 121 -32.76 -20.37 -2.96
N ILE A 122 -31.85 -21.00 -2.22
CA ILE A 122 -31.90 -22.46 -1.96
C ILE A 122 -33.17 -22.85 -1.20
N LEU A 123 -33.53 -22.10 -0.16
CA LEU A 123 -34.75 -22.31 0.62
C LEU A 123 -36.02 -22.09 -0.21
N SER A 124 -35.98 -21.24 -1.23
CA SER A 124 -37.11 -21.07 -2.16
C SER A 124 -37.37 -22.32 -3.00
N VAL A 125 -36.31 -23.05 -3.37
CA VAL A 125 -36.41 -24.35 -4.07
C VAL A 125 -37.00 -25.41 -3.14
N TYR A 126 -36.64 -25.39 -1.86
CA TYR A 126 -37.27 -26.25 -0.85
C TYR A 126 -38.77 -25.93 -0.68
N ARG A 127 -39.13 -24.65 -0.54
CA ARG A 127 -40.53 -24.21 -0.44
C ARG A 127 -41.35 -24.66 -1.64
N SER A 128 -40.82 -24.53 -2.86
CA SER A 128 -41.53 -24.97 -4.07
C SER A 128 -41.71 -26.48 -4.13
N ALA A 129 -40.75 -27.27 -3.64
CA ALA A 129 -40.90 -28.71 -3.50
C ALA A 129 -41.99 -29.09 -2.48
N VAL A 130 -42.04 -28.41 -1.33
CA VAL A 130 -43.11 -28.61 -0.33
C VAL A 130 -44.49 -28.27 -0.91
N LEU A 131 -44.60 -27.17 -1.66
CA LEU A 131 -45.85 -26.78 -2.35
C LEU A 131 -46.28 -27.81 -3.41
N GLN A 132 -45.34 -28.38 -4.16
CA GLN A 132 -45.65 -29.45 -5.12
C GLN A 132 -46.13 -30.73 -4.42
N ILE A 133 -45.57 -31.06 -3.26
CA ILE A 133 -46.03 -32.19 -2.44
C ILE A 133 -47.43 -31.92 -1.92
N GLU A 134 -47.71 -30.72 -1.42
CA GLU A 134 -49.05 -30.31 -0.97
C GLU A 134 -50.09 -30.46 -2.09
N GLN A 135 -49.80 -29.96 -3.29
CA GLN A 135 -50.70 -30.09 -4.45
C GLN A 135 -50.98 -31.56 -4.81
N LYS A 136 -49.96 -32.42 -4.75
CA LYS A 136 -50.12 -33.86 -5.00
C LYS A 136 -51.00 -34.52 -3.92
N LEU A 137 -50.76 -34.20 -2.65
CA LEU A 137 -51.54 -34.72 -1.53
C LEU A 137 -53.02 -34.30 -1.59
N LEU A 138 -53.31 -33.10 -2.11
CA LEU A 138 -54.68 -32.63 -2.34
C LEU A 138 -55.37 -33.32 -3.53
N SER A 139 -54.60 -33.82 -4.51
CA SER A 139 -55.13 -34.50 -5.69
C SER A 139 -55.38 -36.00 -5.47
N GLU A 140 -54.74 -36.61 -4.47
CA GLU A 140 -54.85 -38.04 -4.16
C GLU A 140 -55.99 -38.31 -3.16
N THR A 141 -56.76 -39.38 -3.39
CA THR A 141 -57.85 -39.80 -2.51
C THR A 141 -57.37 -40.49 -1.22
N MET A 142 -56.13 -41.01 -1.21
CA MET A 142 -55.46 -41.55 -0.03
C MET A 142 -54.00 -41.08 -0.01
N PRO A 143 -53.66 -40.06 0.79
CA PRO A 143 -52.29 -39.53 0.84
C PRO A 143 -51.35 -40.49 1.56
N ILE A 144 -50.24 -40.86 0.91
CA ILE A 144 -49.23 -41.79 1.45
C ILE A 144 -48.02 -40.99 1.94
N LEU A 145 -47.55 -41.26 3.16
CA LEU A 145 -46.36 -40.62 3.74
C LEU A 145 -45.09 -40.83 2.88
N ALA A 146 -45.03 -41.95 2.17
CA ALA A 146 -43.97 -42.27 1.21
C ALA A 146 -43.81 -41.18 0.13
N THR A 147 -44.91 -40.61 -0.37
CA THR A 147 -44.89 -39.53 -1.37
C THR A 147 -44.15 -38.27 -0.83
N VAL A 148 -44.33 -37.97 0.46
CA VAL A 148 -43.64 -36.86 1.15
C VAL A 148 -42.15 -37.16 1.29
N THR A 149 -41.78 -38.36 1.75
CA THR A 149 -40.37 -38.75 1.89
C THR A 149 -39.63 -38.75 0.55
N GLN A 150 -40.25 -39.27 -0.51
CA GLN A 150 -39.67 -39.31 -1.84
C GLN A 150 -39.45 -37.90 -2.41
N GLY A 151 -40.41 -37.00 -2.22
CA GLY A 151 -40.30 -35.61 -2.66
C GLY A 151 -39.20 -34.82 -1.96
N LEU A 152 -38.84 -35.21 -0.73
CA LEU A 152 -37.87 -34.51 0.11
C LEU A 152 -36.48 -35.15 0.19
N ASN A 153 -36.27 -36.32 -0.43
CA ASN A 153 -35.02 -37.08 -0.37
C ASN A 153 -33.76 -36.24 -0.69
N LYS A 154 -33.82 -35.33 -1.67
CA LYS A 154 -32.69 -34.46 -2.02
C LYS A 154 -32.28 -33.53 -0.88
N PHE A 155 -33.25 -33.01 -0.13
CA PHE A 155 -33.01 -32.03 0.93
C PHE A 155 -32.46 -32.65 2.21
N PHE A 156 -32.62 -33.96 2.41
CA PHE A 156 -31.91 -34.70 3.48
C PHE A 156 -30.39 -34.68 3.31
N VAL A 157 -29.90 -34.53 2.08
CA VAL A 157 -28.46 -34.46 1.79
C VAL A 157 -27.97 -33.01 1.85
N ILE A 158 -28.83 -32.04 1.50
CA ILE A 158 -28.44 -30.63 1.34
C ILE A 158 -28.56 -29.83 2.65
N LEU A 159 -29.68 -29.94 3.39
CA LEU A 159 -29.96 -29.06 4.52
C LEU A 159 -29.05 -29.28 5.75
N PRO A 160 -28.69 -30.52 6.16
CA PRO A 160 -27.85 -30.70 7.34
C PRO A 160 -26.45 -30.09 7.21
N PRO A 161 -25.69 -30.31 6.10
CA PRO A 161 -24.39 -29.66 5.92
C PRO A 161 -24.46 -28.13 5.84
N LEU A 162 -25.54 -27.59 5.25
CA LEU A 162 -25.75 -26.14 5.24
C LEU A 162 -26.00 -25.58 6.65
N TYR A 163 -26.73 -26.33 7.47
CA TYR A 163 -26.96 -25.95 8.86
C TYR A 163 -25.66 -25.97 9.69
N GLU A 164 -24.83 -27.01 9.54
CA GLU A 164 -23.50 -27.07 10.17
C GLU A 164 -22.61 -25.90 9.75
N LEU A 165 -22.66 -25.51 8.47
CA LEU A 165 -21.92 -24.36 7.96
C LEU A 165 -22.38 -23.05 8.65
N ILE A 166 -23.68 -22.83 8.80
CA ILE A 166 -24.19 -21.63 9.47
C ILE A 166 -23.86 -21.62 10.96
N LEU A 167 -23.94 -22.78 11.62
CA LEU A 167 -23.50 -22.95 13.00
C LEU A 167 -22.04 -22.51 13.18
N GLU A 168 -21.15 -22.97 12.29
CA GLU A 168 -19.74 -22.59 12.30
C GLU A 168 -19.55 -21.08 12.08
N ILE A 169 -20.29 -20.48 11.15
CA ILE A 169 -20.24 -19.04 10.84
C ILE A 169 -20.66 -18.18 12.04
N GLU A 170 -21.75 -18.55 12.74
CA GLU A 170 -22.22 -17.79 13.91
C GLU A 170 -21.35 -18.02 15.15
N ARG A 171 -20.88 -19.26 15.36
CA ARG A 171 -20.04 -19.60 16.52
C ARG A 171 -18.70 -18.88 16.49
N ASP A 172 -18.04 -18.92 15.34
CA ASP A 172 -16.67 -18.40 15.18
C ASP A 172 -16.67 -16.96 14.66
N ASP A 173 -17.85 -16.36 14.50
CA ASP A 173 -18.07 -15.00 14.00
C ASP A 173 -17.28 -14.69 12.71
N ILE A 174 -17.28 -15.65 11.77
CA ILE A 174 -16.54 -15.61 10.50
C ILE A 174 -17.09 -14.52 9.57
N ARG A 175 -16.22 -13.69 8.98
CA ARG A 175 -16.57 -12.53 8.14
C ARG A 175 -15.66 -12.38 6.94
N GLY A 176 -16.06 -11.54 5.97
CA GLY A 176 -15.23 -11.16 4.83
C GLY A 176 -14.63 -12.33 4.06
N GLY A 177 -13.34 -12.27 3.75
CA GLY A 177 -12.64 -13.32 3.01
C GLY A 177 -12.48 -14.65 3.75
N GLN A 178 -12.54 -14.68 5.09
CA GLN A 178 -12.54 -15.93 5.85
C GLN A 178 -13.78 -16.79 5.53
N LEU A 179 -14.90 -16.11 5.27
CA LEU A 179 -16.16 -16.75 4.89
C LEU A 179 -16.07 -17.38 3.51
N LEU A 180 -15.38 -16.72 2.57
CA LEU A 180 -15.08 -17.28 1.25
C LEU A 180 -14.17 -18.50 1.36
N ASN A 181 -13.18 -18.48 2.25
CA ASN A 181 -12.31 -19.62 2.52
C ASN A 181 -13.08 -20.83 3.06
N LEU A 182 -13.99 -20.61 4.01
CA LEU A 182 -14.84 -21.67 4.55
C LEU A 182 -15.71 -22.30 3.44
N LEU A 183 -16.39 -21.48 2.65
CA LEU A 183 -17.22 -21.96 1.55
C LEU A 183 -16.40 -22.72 0.50
N HIS A 184 -15.23 -22.21 0.14
CA HIS A 184 -14.34 -22.86 -0.82
C HIS A 184 -13.86 -24.23 -0.30
N LYS A 185 -13.48 -24.34 0.98
CA LYS A 185 -13.11 -25.62 1.61
C LYS A 185 -14.24 -26.64 1.57
N ARG A 186 -15.48 -26.20 1.82
CA ARG A 186 -16.68 -27.06 1.82
C ARG A 186 -17.18 -27.41 0.42
N CYS A 187 -16.82 -26.64 -0.60
CA CYS A 187 -17.14 -26.91 -2.00
C CYS A 187 -16.52 -28.23 -2.52
N HIS A 188 -15.39 -28.66 -1.95
CA HIS A 188 -14.70 -29.89 -2.33
C HIS A 188 -15.39 -31.20 -1.85
N CYS A 189 -16.71 -31.21 -1.73
CA CYS A 189 -17.48 -32.39 -1.36
C CYS A 189 -17.74 -33.32 -2.57
N GLY A 190 -17.70 -34.64 -2.37
CA GLY A 190 -17.98 -35.63 -3.43
C GLY A 190 -19.45 -35.77 -3.81
N VAL A 191 -20.33 -34.90 -3.30
CA VAL A 191 -21.78 -34.92 -3.56
C VAL A 191 -22.14 -33.76 -4.50
N PRO A 192 -22.59 -34.03 -5.74
CA PRO A 192 -22.77 -32.98 -6.75
C PRO A 192 -23.89 -31.99 -6.42
N GLU A 193 -24.97 -32.46 -5.78
CA GLU A 193 -26.09 -31.58 -5.40
C GLU A 193 -25.69 -30.57 -4.31
N LEU A 194 -24.90 -31.03 -3.34
CA LEU A 194 -24.36 -30.16 -2.29
C LEU A 194 -23.29 -29.21 -2.83
N GLN A 195 -22.41 -29.70 -3.70
CA GLN A 195 -21.39 -28.89 -4.37
C GLN A 195 -22.05 -27.74 -5.14
N ALA A 196 -23.09 -28.01 -5.94
CA ALA A 196 -23.82 -26.98 -6.67
C ALA A 196 -24.45 -25.92 -5.74
N CYS A 197 -24.98 -26.33 -4.59
CA CYS A 197 -25.53 -25.40 -3.58
C CYS A 197 -24.44 -24.51 -2.97
N ILE A 198 -23.33 -25.10 -2.53
CA ILE A 198 -22.22 -24.35 -1.92
C ILE A 198 -21.56 -23.44 -2.95
N GLN A 199 -21.40 -23.89 -4.19
CA GLN A 199 -20.89 -23.09 -5.29
C GLN A 199 -21.81 -21.91 -5.60
N ARG A 200 -23.14 -22.10 -5.52
CA ARG A 200 -24.09 -20.99 -5.63
C ARG A 200 -23.93 -19.98 -4.48
N LEU A 201 -23.72 -20.43 -3.25
CA LEU A 201 -23.43 -19.53 -2.12
C LEU A 201 -22.10 -18.79 -2.30
N LEU A 202 -21.07 -19.49 -2.78
CA LEU A 202 -19.76 -18.92 -3.09
C LEU A 202 -19.85 -17.85 -4.18
N TRP A 203 -20.66 -18.09 -5.23
CA TRP A 203 -20.92 -17.12 -6.28
C TRP A 203 -21.49 -15.82 -5.72
N HIS A 204 -22.48 -15.88 -4.82
CA HIS A 204 -23.01 -14.68 -4.15
C HIS A 204 -21.94 -13.94 -3.33
N GLY A 205 -21.05 -14.68 -2.66
CA GLY A 205 -19.89 -14.11 -1.98
C GLY A 205 -18.92 -13.40 -2.94
N HIS A 206 -18.65 -14.01 -4.10
CA HIS A 206 -17.81 -13.42 -5.15
C HIS A 206 -18.42 -12.17 -5.78
N GLN A 207 -19.75 -12.04 -5.85
CA GLN A 207 -20.39 -10.81 -6.33
C GLN A 207 -19.97 -9.58 -5.49
N VAL A 208 -19.89 -9.75 -4.17
CA VAL A 208 -19.42 -8.69 -3.27
C VAL A 208 -17.94 -8.39 -3.51
N LEU A 209 -17.13 -9.44 -3.63
CA LEU A 209 -15.70 -9.32 -3.93
C LEU A 209 -15.45 -8.55 -5.24
N TYR A 210 -16.15 -8.90 -6.33
CA TYR A 210 -16.00 -8.23 -7.62
C TYR A 210 -16.46 -6.77 -7.59
N ASN A 211 -17.52 -6.44 -6.84
CA ASN A 211 -17.93 -5.04 -6.68
C ASN A 211 -16.88 -4.22 -5.91
N GLN A 212 -16.26 -4.81 -4.88
CA GLN A 212 -15.15 -4.19 -4.15
C GLN A 212 -13.91 -4.05 -5.02
N LEU A 213 -13.56 -5.07 -5.82
CA LEU A 213 -12.48 -5.03 -6.78
C LEU A 213 -12.71 -3.99 -7.87
N ALA A 214 -13.92 -3.89 -8.43
CA ALA A 214 -14.26 -2.86 -9.41
C ALA A 214 -14.14 -1.45 -8.80
N SER A 215 -14.66 -1.25 -7.59
CA SER A 215 -14.51 0.02 -6.85
C SER A 215 -13.05 0.44 -6.69
N TRP A 216 -12.19 -0.53 -6.36
CA TRP A 216 -10.76 -0.32 -6.13
C TRP A 216 -9.95 -0.17 -7.43
N MET A 217 -10.08 -1.10 -8.36
CA MET A 217 -9.26 -1.19 -9.57
C MET A 217 -9.75 -0.27 -10.70
N VAL A 218 -11.05 0.06 -10.77
CA VAL A 218 -11.56 1.00 -11.77
C VAL A 218 -11.47 2.42 -11.22
N TYR A 219 -11.90 2.67 -9.98
CA TYR A 219 -12.08 4.02 -9.44
C TYR A 219 -11.04 4.44 -8.39
N GLY A 220 -10.22 3.53 -7.86
CA GLY A 220 -9.27 3.85 -6.79
C GLY A 220 -9.92 4.12 -5.43
N ILE A 221 -11.18 3.71 -5.25
CA ILE A 221 -12.00 3.98 -4.06
C ILE A 221 -12.13 2.68 -3.25
N LEU A 222 -11.69 2.72 -1.99
CA LEU A 222 -11.86 1.62 -1.06
C LEU A 222 -13.25 1.68 -0.43
N GLN A 223 -14.17 0.84 -0.90
CA GLN A 223 -15.50 0.69 -0.30
C GLN A 223 -15.51 -0.47 0.70
N ASP A 224 -15.02 -0.21 1.92
CA ASP A 224 -15.00 -1.20 3.00
C ASP A 224 -15.39 -0.61 4.36
N GLN A 225 -16.69 -0.45 4.59
CA GLN A 225 -17.23 0.10 5.84
C GLN A 225 -17.08 -0.85 7.05
N HIS A 226 -16.77 -2.12 6.82
CA HIS A 226 -16.79 -3.16 7.84
C HIS A 226 -15.44 -3.86 8.02
N GLY A 227 -14.40 -3.45 7.26
CA GLY A 227 -13.06 -4.01 7.35
C GLY A 227 -12.96 -5.46 6.85
N GLU A 228 -13.82 -5.84 5.91
CA GLU A 228 -14.00 -7.20 5.40
C GLU A 228 -13.19 -7.50 4.14
N PHE A 229 -12.69 -6.47 3.46
CA PHE A 229 -11.86 -6.60 2.29
C PHE A 229 -10.40 -6.84 2.69
N PHE A 230 -9.65 -7.56 1.85
CA PHE A 230 -8.24 -7.87 2.14
C PHE A 230 -7.29 -6.69 1.91
N ILE A 231 -7.76 -5.54 1.42
CA ILE A 231 -6.99 -4.30 1.34
C ILE A 231 -7.52 -3.34 2.40
N ARG A 232 -6.65 -2.87 3.29
CA ARG A 232 -7.01 -1.92 4.36
C ARG A 232 -6.15 -0.67 4.30
N ARG A 233 -6.72 0.46 4.72
CA ARG A 233 -5.97 1.69 4.94
C ARG A 233 -5.31 1.66 6.33
N GLN A 234 -4.04 2.05 6.44
CA GLN A 234 -3.29 1.98 7.70
C GLN A 234 -3.90 2.84 8.84
N GLU A 235 -4.72 3.84 8.50
CA GLU A 235 -5.42 4.72 9.44
C GLU A 235 -6.51 4.00 10.28
N ASP A 236 -6.99 2.81 9.88
CA ASP A 236 -8.01 2.04 10.62
C ASP A 236 -7.46 1.24 11.82
N ARG A 237 -6.24 1.53 12.28
CA ARG A 237 -5.80 1.12 13.62
C ARG A 237 -6.46 2.04 14.65
N ASP A 238 -7.75 1.81 14.89
CA ASP A 238 -8.44 2.33 16.07
C ASP A 238 -7.69 1.88 17.34
N VAL A 239 -7.04 2.85 17.99
CA VAL A 239 -6.96 3.07 19.45
C VAL A 239 -7.25 1.84 20.33
N ASP A 240 -6.42 0.80 20.28
CA ASP A 240 -6.35 -0.20 21.33
C ASP A 240 -4.90 -0.41 21.79
N TYR A 241 -4.63 0.18 22.94
CA TYR A 241 -3.51 0.03 23.87
C TYR A 241 -2.16 -0.54 23.35
N GLY A 242 -1.16 0.36 23.27
CA GLY A 242 0.20 0.06 23.72
C GLY A 242 1.31 0.06 22.66
N SER A 243 2.28 0.96 22.85
CA SER A 243 3.59 1.10 22.17
C SER A 243 3.55 1.83 20.81
N SER A 244 4.41 2.79 20.46
CA SER A 244 5.74 3.16 20.97
C SER A 244 6.07 4.62 20.57
N ILE A 245 7.16 5.16 21.13
CA ILE A 245 7.68 6.54 20.94
C ILE A 245 7.93 6.93 19.45
N SER A 246 7.86 5.97 18.52
CA SER A 246 7.95 6.17 17.07
C SER A 246 6.82 7.04 16.48
N ASP A 247 5.62 6.99 17.06
CA ASP A 247 4.42 7.64 16.49
C ASP A 247 4.43 9.17 16.55
N MET A 248 5.24 9.77 17.44
CA MET A 248 5.35 11.22 17.53
C MET A 248 6.20 11.80 16.39
N SER A 249 7.16 11.03 15.86
CA SER A 249 7.96 11.43 14.70
C SER A 249 7.14 11.35 13.41
N GLU A 250 6.29 10.34 13.27
CA GLU A 250 5.36 10.25 12.14
C GLU A 250 4.24 11.30 12.23
N LYS A 251 3.70 11.58 13.41
CA LYS A 251 2.73 12.67 13.60
C LYS A 251 3.31 14.06 13.31
N LEU A 252 4.60 14.28 13.60
CA LEU A 252 5.28 15.52 13.24
C LEU A 252 5.54 15.62 11.72
N ALA A 253 5.78 14.50 11.03
CA ALA A 253 5.85 14.48 9.56
C ALA A 253 4.47 14.75 8.90
N ARG A 254 3.38 14.29 9.53
CA ARG A 254 1.99 14.51 9.07
C ARG A 254 1.51 15.96 9.20
N LEU A 255 2.18 16.80 9.99
CA LEU A 255 1.84 18.23 10.14
C LEU A 255 2.57 19.13 9.12
N SER A 256 3.43 18.57 8.26
CA SER A 256 4.33 19.36 7.40
C SER A 256 4.25 19.10 5.89
N THR A 257 3.35 18.26 5.38
CA THR A 257 3.30 17.96 3.94
C THR A 257 1.88 18.01 3.37
N ASP A 258 1.66 18.94 2.44
CA ASP A 258 0.41 19.18 1.70
C ASP A 258 -0.02 18.02 0.76
N ASP A 259 0.69 16.88 0.72
CA ASP A 259 0.47 15.82 -0.27
C ASP A 259 -0.10 14.53 0.33
N SER A 260 -1.41 14.53 0.62
CA SER A 260 -2.16 13.33 1.02
C SER A 260 -2.06 12.17 0.00
N SER A 261 -1.79 12.45 -1.27
CA SER A 261 -1.67 11.43 -2.33
C SER A 261 -0.38 10.62 -2.24
N LEU A 262 0.68 11.18 -1.66
CA LEU A 262 1.99 10.55 -1.54
C LEU A 262 2.13 9.67 -0.32
N THR A 263 1.56 10.11 0.80
CA THR A 263 1.38 9.26 1.98
C THR A 263 0.50 8.06 1.65
N ASP A 264 -0.53 8.25 0.81
CA ASP A 264 -1.44 7.19 0.36
C ASP A 264 -0.73 6.12 -0.49
N TRP A 265 0.22 6.50 -1.35
CA TRP A 265 0.96 5.57 -2.20
C TRP A 265 1.93 4.67 -1.41
N HIS A 266 2.80 5.28 -0.60
CA HIS A 266 3.89 4.59 0.10
C HIS A 266 3.43 3.87 1.38
N LEU A 267 2.48 4.44 2.12
CA LEU A 267 2.09 3.94 3.45
C LEU A 267 0.57 3.74 3.61
N GLY A 268 -0.23 4.25 2.68
CA GLY A 268 -1.69 4.28 2.84
C GLY A 268 -2.35 2.91 2.90
N PHE A 269 -1.91 1.93 2.10
CA PHE A 269 -2.63 0.67 1.91
C PHE A 269 -1.73 -0.56 2.04
N HIS A 270 -2.24 -1.56 2.76
CA HIS A 270 -1.59 -2.87 2.93
C HIS A 270 -2.58 -4.02 2.72
N ILE A 271 -2.05 -5.21 2.43
CA ILE A 271 -2.82 -6.46 2.37
C ILE A 271 -3.02 -6.96 3.81
N PHE A 272 -4.25 -7.34 4.15
CA PHE A 272 -4.62 -7.94 5.42
C PHE A 272 -4.78 -9.45 5.23
N LEU A 273 -3.75 -10.20 5.65
CA LEU A 273 -3.62 -11.64 5.38
C LEU A 273 -4.79 -12.47 5.91
N ASP A 274 -5.36 -12.10 7.05
CA ASP A 274 -6.46 -12.85 7.66
C ASP A 274 -7.75 -12.82 6.82
N MET A 275 -7.92 -11.81 5.97
CA MET A 275 -9.07 -11.66 5.06
C MET A 275 -8.74 -12.04 3.62
N LEU A 276 -7.51 -12.46 3.33
CA LEU A 276 -7.14 -12.90 1.98
C LEU A 276 -7.70 -14.32 1.72
N PRO A 277 -8.46 -14.53 0.64
CA PRO A 277 -8.88 -15.88 0.29
C PRO A 277 -7.70 -16.76 -0.11
N GLU A 278 -7.58 -17.97 0.46
CA GLU A 278 -6.45 -18.91 0.27
C GLU A 278 -6.24 -19.32 -1.20
N TYR A 279 -7.32 -19.32 -2.00
CA TYR A 279 -7.26 -19.65 -3.42
C TYR A 279 -6.73 -18.50 -4.30
N ILE A 280 -6.67 -17.27 -3.75
CA ILE A 280 -6.04 -16.11 -4.39
C ILE A 280 -4.58 -16.05 -3.93
N PRO A 281 -3.61 -16.24 -4.83
CA PRO A 281 -2.21 -16.22 -4.44
C PRO A 281 -1.73 -14.80 -4.13
N MET A 282 -0.67 -14.69 -3.31
CA MET A 282 -0.16 -13.41 -2.83
C MET A 282 0.24 -12.46 -3.96
N HIS A 283 0.87 -12.96 -5.02
CA HIS A 283 1.26 -12.13 -6.17
C HIS A 283 0.06 -11.45 -6.85
N VAL A 284 -1.10 -12.11 -6.92
CA VAL A 284 -2.33 -11.51 -7.47
C VAL A 284 -2.87 -10.43 -6.53
N ALA A 285 -2.81 -10.67 -5.21
CA ALA A 285 -3.21 -9.67 -4.23
C ALA A 285 -2.31 -8.42 -4.29
N GLU A 286 -1.00 -8.60 -4.49
CA GLU A 286 -0.04 -7.52 -4.74
C GLU A 286 -0.35 -6.77 -6.04
N SER A 287 -0.65 -7.49 -7.13
CA SER A 287 -1.11 -6.89 -8.40
C SER A 287 -2.37 -6.04 -8.22
N ILE A 288 -3.36 -6.52 -7.45
CA ILE A 288 -4.60 -5.79 -7.15
C ILE A 288 -4.30 -4.55 -6.30
N LEU A 289 -3.45 -4.67 -5.28
CA LEU A 289 -3.03 -3.56 -4.44
C LEU A 289 -2.35 -2.47 -5.28
N PHE A 290 -1.38 -2.87 -6.12
CA PHE A 290 -0.69 -1.95 -7.02
C PHE A 290 -1.66 -1.28 -8.00
N ALA A 291 -2.51 -2.05 -8.68
CA ALA A 291 -3.43 -1.52 -9.68
C ALA A 291 -4.36 -0.45 -9.09
N GLY A 292 -4.96 -0.68 -7.92
CA GLY A 292 -5.82 0.33 -7.31
C GLY A 292 -5.06 1.51 -6.71
N LYS A 293 -3.84 1.31 -6.17
CA LYS A 293 -2.95 2.44 -5.80
C LYS A 293 -2.64 3.31 -7.02
N ALA A 294 -2.31 2.69 -8.15
CA ALA A 294 -1.97 3.37 -9.40
C ALA A 294 -3.13 4.17 -9.93
N VAL A 295 -4.32 3.56 -9.99
CA VAL A 295 -5.54 4.20 -10.46
C VAL A 295 -5.98 5.34 -9.55
N ARG A 296 -5.82 5.21 -8.23
CA ARG A 296 -6.10 6.28 -7.27
C ARG A 296 -5.19 7.49 -7.50
N VAL A 297 -3.89 7.26 -7.70
CA VAL A 297 -2.90 8.32 -7.98
C VAL A 297 -3.18 9.00 -9.31
N LEU A 298 -3.54 8.23 -10.35
CA LEU A 298 -3.88 8.76 -11.66
C LEU A 298 -5.19 9.57 -11.65
N ARG A 299 -6.18 9.17 -10.84
CA ARG A 299 -7.46 9.89 -10.73
C ARG A 299 -7.40 11.13 -9.82
N ASN A 300 -6.54 11.12 -8.80
CA ASN A 300 -6.36 12.23 -7.87
C ASN A 300 -4.93 12.80 -7.95
N PRO A 301 -4.55 13.49 -9.06
CA PRO A 301 -3.25 14.14 -9.16
C PRO A 301 -3.14 15.29 -8.16
N SER A 302 -1.94 15.55 -7.64
CA SER A 302 -1.72 16.65 -6.69
C SER A 302 -2.13 17.99 -7.32
N PRO A 303 -2.68 18.94 -6.54
CA PRO A 303 -3.17 20.20 -7.08
C PRO A 303 -2.04 20.98 -7.78
N ALA A 304 -0.81 20.93 -7.25
CA ALA A 304 0.37 21.58 -7.84
C ALA A 304 0.64 21.13 -9.28
N PHE A 305 0.46 19.83 -9.57
CA PHE A 305 0.64 19.28 -10.91
C PHE A 305 -0.50 19.68 -11.86
N GLN A 306 -1.75 19.70 -11.38
CA GLN A 306 -2.90 20.15 -12.19
C GLN A 306 -2.72 21.61 -12.68
N PHE A 307 -2.17 22.48 -11.83
CA PHE A 307 -1.87 23.87 -12.19
C PHE A 307 -0.72 23.98 -13.22
N GLN A 308 0.34 23.18 -13.08
CA GLN A 308 1.46 23.17 -14.04
C GLN A 308 1.06 22.58 -15.40
N ASP A 309 0.29 21.49 -15.43
CA ASP A 309 -0.23 20.89 -16.66
C ASP A 309 -1.20 21.84 -17.38
N ALA A 310 -2.03 22.58 -16.64
CA ALA A 310 -2.89 23.61 -17.22
C ALA A 310 -2.08 24.75 -17.89
N LEU A 311 -0.97 25.18 -17.27
CA LEU A 311 -0.05 26.17 -17.85
C LEU A 311 0.66 25.64 -19.11
N ARG A 312 1.10 24.38 -19.09
CA ARG A 312 1.78 23.73 -20.23
C ARG A 312 0.83 23.54 -21.42
N ASN A 313 -0.41 23.13 -21.16
CA ASN A 313 -1.45 22.99 -22.19
C ASN A 313 -1.93 24.35 -22.75
N GLN A 314 -1.88 25.43 -21.97
CA GLN A 314 -2.14 26.78 -22.49
C GLN A 314 -1.03 27.29 -23.43
N GLN A 315 0.24 26.89 -23.21
CA GLN A 315 1.33 27.22 -24.12
C GLN A 315 1.24 26.45 -25.45
N ILE A 316 0.84 25.18 -25.42
CA ILE A 316 0.65 24.36 -26.63
C ILE A 316 -0.49 24.92 -27.50
N LYS A 317 -1.59 25.40 -26.91
CA LYS A 317 -2.69 26.04 -27.66
C LYS A 317 -2.35 27.44 -28.21
N LYS A 318 -1.43 28.19 -27.57
CA LYS A 318 -0.94 29.48 -28.09
C LYS A 318 0.02 29.34 -29.29
N GLY A 319 0.52 28.14 -29.57
CA GLY A 319 1.36 27.84 -30.73
C GLY A 319 0.64 27.85 -32.09
N SER A 320 -0.70 27.88 -32.12
CA SER A 320 -1.48 27.69 -33.36
C SER A 320 -2.34 28.87 -33.82
N GLN A 321 -2.18 30.08 -33.28
CA GLN A 321 -2.83 31.28 -33.83
C GLN A 321 -1.87 32.46 -33.95
N LYS A 322 -1.17 32.54 -35.10
CA LYS A 322 -0.60 33.78 -35.63
C LYS A 322 -1.27 34.12 -36.95
N VAL A 323 -2.40 34.83 -36.93
CA VAL A 323 -2.88 35.68 -38.05
C VAL A 323 -3.77 36.82 -37.51
N GLN A 324 -3.31 38.07 -37.72
CA GLN A 324 -3.99 39.39 -37.84
C GLN A 324 -4.91 39.97 -36.74
N GLY A 325 -4.67 41.26 -36.44
CA GLY A 325 -5.74 42.25 -36.22
C GLY A 325 -5.60 43.14 -34.99
N SER A 326 -5.32 44.42 -35.21
CA SER A 326 -5.15 45.46 -34.17
C SER A 326 -6.47 45.99 -33.58
N SER A 327 -6.37 46.43 -32.32
CA SER A 327 -7.09 47.54 -31.65
C SER A 327 -8.51 47.29 -31.13
N GLY A 328 -8.70 47.53 -29.82
CA GLY A 328 -10.02 47.85 -29.26
C GLY A 328 -10.28 47.41 -27.81
N ARG A 329 -10.04 48.33 -26.87
CA ARG A 329 -10.73 48.56 -25.57
C ARG A 329 -11.14 47.37 -24.69
N VAL A 330 -10.56 47.35 -23.49
CA VAL A 330 -11.08 46.66 -22.29
C VAL A 330 -12.41 47.29 -21.86
N PRO A 331 -13.39 46.47 -21.45
CA PRO A 331 -14.06 46.74 -20.18
C PRO A 331 -14.14 45.49 -19.29
N PHE A 332 -13.83 45.71 -18.01
CA PHE A 332 -14.15 44.83 -16.91
C PHE A 332 -15.67 44.69 -16.76
N HIS A 333 -16.19 43.47 -16.83
CA HIS A 333 -17.44 43.11 -16.14
C HIS A 333 -17.29 41.73 -15.48
N LYS A 334 -17.46 41.73 -14.16
CA LYS A 334 -17.68 40.56 -13.32
C LYS A 334 -19.10 40.06 -13.57
N GLU A 335 -19.24 38.78 -13.91
CA GLU A 335 -20.42 37.95 -13.57
C GLU A 335 -20.00 36.46 -13.57
N PRO A 336 -20.66 35.61 -12.77
CA PRO A 336 -20.17 34.31 -12.34
C PRO A 336 -20.41 33.25 -13.42
N PHE A 337 -19.34 32.74 -14.00
CA PHE A 337 -19.43 31.69 -15.02
C PHE A 337 -19.64 30.31 -14.37
N LEU A 338 -20.86 29.81 -14.60
CA LEU A 338 -21.26 28.41 -14.59
C LEU A 338 -20.27 27.53 -15.37
N ASP A 339 -19.97 26.37 -14.79
CA ASP A 339 -19.51 25.12 -15.42
C ASP A 339 -18.81 25.25 -16.78
N ILE A 340 -17.49 25.43 -16.72
CA ILE A 340 -16.60 25.08 -17.82
C ILE A 340 -15.77 23.87 -17.39
N LYS A 341 -16.36 22.68 -17.56
CA LYS A 341 -15.62 21.42 -17.77
C LYS A 341 -14.85 21.55 -19.10
N MET A 342 -13.71 22.22 -19.09
CA MET A 342 -12.71 22.09 -20.15
C MET A 342 -11.88 20.86 -19.82
N ILE A 343 -12.20 19.76 -20.50
CA ILE A 343 -11.50 18.48 -20.54
C ILE A 343 -9.98 18.73 -20.60
N GLY A 344 -9.34 18.65 -19.43
CA GLY A 344 -7.95 18.22 -19.36
C GLY A 344 -7.94 16.74 -19.69
N GLU A 345 -6.99 16.28 -20.50
CA GLU A 345 -6.80 14.86 -20.77
C GLU A 345 -6.74 14.10 -19.44
N GLU A 346 -7.82 13.38 -19.11
CA GLU A 346 -7.87 12.54 -17.93
C GLU A 346 -6.68 11.57 -18.00
N LEU A 347 -5.86 11.54 -16.94
CA LEU A 347 -4.66 10.69 -16.86
C LEU A 347 -4.96 9.20 -17.05
N LEU A 348 -6.22 8.82 -16.82
CA LEU A 348 -6.82 7.57 -17.25
C LEU A 348 -8.04 7.90 -18.12
N PRO A 349 -7.96 7.66 -19.44
CA PRO A 349 -9.12 7.75 -20.32
C PRO A 349 -10.30 6.89 -19.83
N GLN A 350 -11.51 7.44 -19.92
CA GLN A 350 -12.74 6.70 -19.57
C GLN A 350 -12.87 5.39 -20.35
N SER A 351 -12.39 5.35 -21.59
CA SER A 351 -12.39 4.14 -22.43
C SER A 351 -11.55 2.98 -21.87
N GLU A 352 -10.54 3.26 -21.06
CA GLU A 352 -9.74 2.22 -20.39
C GLU A 352 -10.37 1.79 -19.07
N ALA A 353 -10.98 2.73 -18.35
CA ALA A 353 -11.83 2.40 -17.21
C ALA A 353 -12.98 1.47 -17.63
N ASP A 354 -13.63 1.76 -18.76
CA ASP A 354 -14.69 0.94 -19.34
C ASP A 354 -14.16 -0.46 -19.72
N LYS A 355 -12.97 -0.56 -20.31
CA LYS A 355 -12.34 -1.87 -20.59
C LYS A 355 -12.10 -2.66 -19.31
N ILE A 356 -11.53 -2.03 -18.28
CA ILE A 356 -11.30 -2.68 -16.97
C ILE A 356 -12.63 -3.16 -16.37
N GLU A 357 -13.66 -2.33 -16.43
CA GLU A 357 -15.00 -2.66 -15.96
C GLU A 357 -15.60 -3.85 -16.72
N THR A 358 -15.48 -3.88 -18.06
CA THR A 358 -15.95 -5.03 -18.87
C THR A 358 -15.25 -6.34 -18.50
N MET A 359 -13.93 -6.34 -18.31
CA MET A 359 -13.20 -7.55 -17.92
C MET A 359 -13.63 -8.07 -16.53
N LEU A 360 -13.91 -7.17 -15.59
CA LEU A 360 -14.42 -7.55 -14.27
C LEU A 360 -15.88 -8.01 -14.33
N GLN A 361 -16.69 -7.42 -15.20
CA GLN A 361 -18.08 -7.80 -15.41
C GLN A 361 -18.20 -9.20 -16.04
N ASP A 362 -17.36 -9.53 -17.02
CA ASP A 362 -17.30 -10.87 -17.62
C ASP A 362 -16.98 -11.94 -16.57
N LEU A 363 -16.05 -11.65 -15.66
CA LEU A 363 -15.71 -12.53 -14.53
C LEU A 363 -16.87 -12.66 -13.52
N LYS A 364 -17.58 -11.56 -13.28
CA LYS A 364 -18.73 -11.51 -12.36
C LYS A 364 -19.93 -12.30 -12.86
N GLU A 365 -20.13 -12.36 -14.18
CA GLU A 365 -21.22 -13.12 -14.81
C GLU A 365 -20.95 -14.63 -14.82
N SER A 366 -19.68 -15.04 -14.73
CA SER A 366 -19.32 -16.46 -14.64
C SER A 366 -19.89 -17.13 -13.38
N SER A 367 -20.42 -18.34 -13.52
CA SER A 367 -20.99 -19.12 -12.40
C SER A 367 -19.93 -19.81 -11.55
N GLU A 368 -18.74 -20.02 -12.09
CA GLU A 368 -17.62 -20.69 -11.42
C GLU A 368 -16.38 -19.80 -11.39
N PHE A 369 -15.66 -19.87 -10.26
CA PHE A 369 -14.41 -19.14 -10.11
C PHE A 369 -13.27 -19.83 -10.87
N HIS A 370 -12.91 -19.26 -12.02
CA HIS A 370 -11.79 -19.71 -12.82
C HIS A 370 -10.51 -18.98 -12.42
N LYS A 371 -9.66 -19.62 -11.61
CA LYS A 371 -8.39 -19.04 -11.12
C LYS A 371 -7.53 -18.40 -12.23
N ARG A 372 -7.32 -19.11 -13.33
CA ARG A 372 -6.51 -18.63 -14.47
C ARG A 372 -7.10 -17.39 -15.15
N SER A 373 -8.42 -17.38 -15.37
CA SER A 373 -9.08 -16.22 -16.01
C SER A 373 -8.98 -15.00 -15.11
N PHE A 374 -9.18 -15.19 -13.80
CA PHE A 374 -9.04 -14.13 -12.81
C PHE A 374 -7.62 -13.56 -12.78
N GLU A 375 -6.60 -14.43 -12.73
CA GLU A 375 -5.18 -14.05 -12.81
C GLU A 375 -4.88 -13.23 -14.08
N CYS A 376 -5.24 -13.73 -15.25
CA CYS A 376 -4.99 -13.03 -16.52
C CYS A 376 -5.69 -11.68 -16.61
N SER A 377 -6.92 -11.56 -16.12
CA SER A 377 -7.64 -10.29 -16.09
C SER A 377 -6.96 -9.31 -15.14
N VAL A 378 -6.58 -9.73 -13.93
CA VAL A 378 -5.87 -8.87 -12.97
C VAL A 378 -4.52 -8.40 -13.54
N ASP A 379 -3.75 -9.29 -14.15
CA ASP A 379 -2.47 -8.94 -14.76
C ASP A 379 -2.62 -7.96 -15.92
N SER A 380 -3.69 -8.10 -16.70
CA SER A 380 -4.04 -7.15 -17.77
C SER A 380 -4.37 -5.78 -17.20
N ILE A 381 -5.15 -5.71 -16.11
CA ILE A 381 -5.48 -4.43 -15.44
C ILE A 381 -4.21 -3.79 -14.85
N ARG A 382 -3.34 -4.59 -14.23
CA ARG A 382 -2.04 -4.15 -13.70
C ARG A 382 -1.18 -3.54 -14.82
N ALA A 383 -1.07 -4.22 -15.96
CA ALA A 383 -0.28 -3.76 -17.11
C ALA A 383 -0.81 -2.44 -17.67
N VAL A 384 -2.13 -2.29 -17.79
CA VAL A 384 -2.75 -1.01 -18.18
C VAL A 384 -2.37 0.09 -17.18
N ALA A 385 -2.65 -0.11 -15.88
CA ALA A 385 -2.35 0.88 -14.85
C ALA A 385 -0.86 1.26 -14.81
N ALA A 386 0.05 0.29 -14.99
CA ALA A 386 1.48 0.52 -15.03
C ALA A 386 1.92 1.32 -16.26
N SER A 387 1.34 1.05 -17.43
CA SER A 387 1.59 1.82 -18.67
C SER A 387 1.20 3.29 -18.51
N HIS A 388 0.05 3.58 -17.89
CA HIS A 388 -0.37 4.98 -17.66
C HIS A 388 0.49 5.70 -16.62
N LEU A 389 0.91 4.99 -15.55
CA LEU A 389 1.89 5.53 -14.62
C LEU A 389 3.23 5.83 -15.31
N TRP A 390 3.69 4.94 -16.20
CA TRP A 390 4.91 5.16 -16.97
C TRP A 390 4.77 6.40 -17.86
N GLN A 391 3.65 6.57 -18.57
CA GLN A 391 3.41 7.76 -19.38
C GLN A 391 3.40 9.05 -18.54
N LEU A 392 2.77 9.01 -17.36
CA LEU A 392 2.77 10.14 -16.42
C LEU A 392 4.20 10.50 -15.97
N VAL A 393 4.98 9.51 -15.52
CA VAL A 393 6.29 9.74 -14.91
C VAL A 393 7.37 10.05 -15.96
N VAL A 394 7.44 9.28 -17.05
CA VAL A 394 8.49 9.42 -18.06
C VAL A 394 8.20 10.56 -19.02
N VAL A 395 6.98 10.64 -19.56
CA VAL A 395 6.66 11.61 -20.63
C VAL A 395 6.20 12.94 -20.05
N ARG A 396 5.24 12.93 -19.11
CA ARG A 396 4.70 14.19 -18.57
C ARG A 396 5.64 14.84 -17.55
N ALA A 397 6.19 14.07 -16.62
CA ALA A 397 7.09 14.58 -15.59
C ALA A 397 8.59 14.60 -15.98
N ASP A 398 8.94 14.17 -17.19
CA ASP A 398 10.31 14.20 -17.73
C ASP A 398 11.35 13.51 -16.82
N LEU A 399 11.08 12.28 -16.41
CA LEU A 399 11.97 11.48 -15.55
C LEU A 399 13.42 11.47 -16.06
N ASN A 400 13.63 11.40 -17.37
CA ASN A 400 14.97 11.38 -17.96
C ASN A 400 15.76 12.67 -17.67
N GLY A 401 15.11 13.84 -17.73
CA GLY A 401 15.72 15.10 -17.30
C GLY A 401 16.14 15.09 -15.84
N HIS A 402 15.27 14.59 -14.95
CA HIS A 402 15.55 14.48 -13.52
C HIS A 402 16.66 13.46 -13.20
N LEU A 403 16.67 12.30 -13.85
CA LEU A 403 17.75 11.30 -13.73
C LEU A 403 19.08 11.86 -14.22
N LYS A 404 19.08 12.62 -15.33
CA LYS A 404 20.27 13.30 -15.82
C LYS A 404 20.77 14.33 -14.82
N ALA A 405 19.89 15.08 -14.17
CA ALA A 405 20.28 15.99 -13.09
C ALA A 405 20.90 15.24 -11.91
N LEU A 406 20.34 14.09 -11.50
CA LEU A 406 20.95 13.25 -10.47
C LEU A 406 22.34 12.75 -10.88
N LYS A 407 22.54 12.33 -12.13
CA LYS A 407 23.87 11.99 -12.66
C LYS A 407 24.82 13.19 -12.61
N ASP A 408 24.38 14.34 -13.09
CA ASP A 408 25.20 15.55 -13.22
C ASP A 408 25.68 16.06 -11.85
N TYR A 409 24.80 16.07 -10.85
CA TYR A 409 25.09 16.62 -9.53
C TYR A 409 25.51 15.56 -8.50
N PHE A 410 24.78 14.44 -8.34
CA PHE A 410 25.10 13.44 -7.33
C PHE A 410 26.24 12.49 -7.73
N LEU A 411 26.40 12.21 -9.03
CA LEU A 411 27.48 11.34 -9.54
C LEU A 411 28.70 12.13 -10.07
N LEU A 412 28.73 13.46 -9.86
CA LEU A 412 29.81 14.36 -10.26
C LEU A 412 30.11 14.37 -11.77
N ALA A 413 29.13 14.13 -12.65
CA ALA A 413 29.39 14.20 -14.09
C ALA A 413 29.72 15.63 -14.55
N LYS A 414 29.14 16.65 -13.89
CA LYS A 414 29.59 18.06 -14.03
C LYS A 414 30.83 18.33 -13.17
N GLY A 415 31.95 17.72 -13.56
CA GLY A 415 33.22 17.82 -12.83
C GLY A 415 33.72 19.27 -12.64
N ASP A 416 33.50 20.14 -13.63
CA ASP A 416 33.94 21.54 -13.60
C ASP A 416 33.23 22.35 -12.51
N PHE A 417 31.93 22.13 -12.32
CA PHE A 417 31.14 22.77 -11.27
C PHE A 417 31.70 22.43 -9.88
N PHE A 418 31.93 21.14 -9.61
CA PHE A 418 32.47 20.71 -8.32
C PHE A 418 33.93 21.11 -8.15
N GLN A 419 34.70 21.19 -9.22
CA GLN A 419 36.06 21.72 -9.17
C GLN A 419 36.06 23.20 -8.75
N CYS A 420 35.25 24.05 -9.40
CA CYS A 420 35.10 25.45 -9.01
C CYS A 420 34.57 25.58 -7.58
N PHE A 421 33.56 24.80 -7.19
CA PHE A 421 33.05 24.78 -5.82
C PHE A 421 34.13 24.46 -4.80
N LEU A 422 34.92 23.41 -5.00
CA LEU A 422 36.01 22.99 -4.10
C LEU A 422 37.20 23.98 -4.12
N GLU A 423 37.37 24.76 -5.18
CA GLU A 423 38.32 25.87 -5.23
C GLU A 423 37.89 27.06 -4.38
N GLU A 424 36.66 27.52 -4.57
CA GLU A 424 36.09 28.65 -3.83
C GLU A 424 35.93 28.33 -2.34
N SER A 425 35.44 27.14 -1.99
CA SER A 425 35.23 26.72 -0.59
C SER A 425 36.50 26.27 0.14
N ARG A 426 37.65 26.17 -0.54
CA ARG A 426 38.89 25.64 0.04
C ARG A 426 39.33 26.34 1.33
N HIS A 427 39.21 27.66 1.36
CA HIS A 427 39.62 28.46 2.51
C HIS A 427 38.75 28.21 3.74
N LEU A 428 37.47 27.88 3.53
CA LEU A 428 36.52 27.49 4.58
C LEU A 428 36.80 26.06 5.04
N MET A 429 37.03 25.14 4.11
CA MET A 429 37.24 23.72 4.39
C MET A 429 38.58 23.36 5.04
N ARG A 430 39.51 24.31 5.16
CA ARG A 430 40.76 24.13 5.93
C ARG A 430 40.55 24.10 7.43
N LEU A 431 39.48 24.73 7.91
CA LEU A 431 39.10 24.73 9.31
C LEU A 431 38.01 23.66 9.52
N PRO A 432 37.87 23.10 10.73
CA PRO A 432 36.74 22.25 11.04
C PRO A 432 35.43 23.04 10.88
N PRO A 433 34.34 22.39 10.44
CA PRO A 433 33.07 23.07 10.20
C PRO A 433 32.50 23.66 11.50
N ARG A 434 31.94 24.86 11.39
CA ARG A 434 31.17 25.49 12.46
C ARG A 434 29.76 24.90 12.46
N GLN A 435 29.37 24.24 13.55
CA GLN A 435 28.14 23.43 13.63
C GLN A 435 26.84 24.19 13.28
N SER A 436 26.79 25.51 13.46
CA SER A 436 25.59 26.33 13.20
C SER A 436 25.63 27.17 11.91
N THR A 437 26.81 27.44 11.34
CA THR A 437 26.94 28.34 10.16
C THR A 437 27.50 27.65 8.93
N ALA A 438 28.07 26.45 9.06
CA ALA A 438 28.79 25.80 7.97
C ALA A 438 27.92 25.57 6.71
N GLU A 439 26.62 25.30 6.86
CA GLU A 439 25.71 25.16 5.73
C GLU A 439 25.53 26.48 4.95
N ALA A 440 25.22 27.57 5.66
CA ALA A 440 25.05 28.89 5.05
C ALA A 440 26.36 29.41 4.44
N ASP A 441 27.48 29.17 5.12
CA ASP A 441 28.82 29.58 4.66
C ASP A 441 29.22 28.84 3.38
N LEU A 442 28.82 27.56 3.23
CA LEU A 442 29.08 26.77 2.02
C LEU A 442 28.10 27.03 0.88
N MET A 443 26.88 27.47 1.18
CA MET A 443 25.86 27.79 0.18
C MET A 443 26.33 28.93 -0.76
N VAL A 444 27.06 29.92 -0.24
CA VAL A 444 27.56 31.05 -1.03
C VAL A 444 28.59 30.58 -2.10
N PRO A 445 29.69 29.88 -1.75
CA PRO A 445 30.57 29.26 -2.74
C PRO A 445 29.85 28.32 -3.72
N PHE A 446 28.83 27.60 -3.26
CA PHE A 446 28.04 26.69 -4.10
C PHE A 446 27.27 27.45 -5.19
N GLN A 447 26.58 28.54 -4.81
CA GLN A 447 25.88 29.41 -5.76
C GLN A 447 26.84 30.16 -6.69
N LEU A 448 28.00 30.61 -6.18
CA LEU A 448 29.02 31.25 -7.01
C LEU A 448 29.62 30.27 -8.04
N ALA A 449 29.88 29.03 -7.65
CA ALA A 449 30.31 28.00 -8.59
C ALA A 449 29.25 27.73 -9.65
N ALA A 450 27.97 27.73 -9.26
CA ALA A 450 26.85 27.57 -10.19
C ALA A 450 26.84 28.69 -11.23
N ILE A 451 26.92 29.95 -10.80
CA ILE A 451 26.95 31.11 -11.71
C ILE A 451 28.16 31.05 -12.67
N LYS A 452 29.30 30.54 -12.21
CA LYS A 452 30.52 30.46 -13.02
C LYS A 452 30.52 29.34 -14.07
N THR A 453 29.79 28.24 -13.83
CA THR A 453 29.97 26.99 -14.60
C THR A 453 28.68 26.43 -15.19
N ILE A 454 27.51 26.77 -14.63
CA ILE A 454 26.22 26.27 -15.08
C ILE A 454 25.63 27.28 -16.07
N SER A 455 25.29 26.81 -17.26
CA SER A 455 24.55 27.61 -18.25
C SER A 455 23.13 27.93 -17.77
N GLU A 456 22.59 29.09 -18.14
CA GLU A 456 21.22 29.54 -17.79
C GLU A 456 20.10 28.58 -18.24
N GLU A 457 20.41 27.57 -19.06
CA GLU A 457 19.44 26.59 -19.59
C GLU A 457 19.09 25.44 -18.63
N ASP A 458 19.83 25.25 -17.53
CA ASP A 458 19.58 24.13 -16.61
C ASP A 458 18.48 24.43 -15.59
N LYS A 459 17.28 23.97 -15.90
CA LYS A 459 16.07 24.12 -15.06
C LYS A 459 16.13 23.33 -13.75
N TYR A 460 17.00 22.33 -13.65
CA TYR A 460 16.99 21.38 -12.52
C TYR A 460 17.94 21.80 -11.39
N PHE A 461 18.80 22.80 -11.60
CA PHE A 461 19.71 23.27 -10.55
C PHE A 461 18.96 23.85 -9.34
N SER A 462 17.82 24.52 -9.55
CA SER A 462 17.00 25.06 -8.47
C SER A 462 16.47 24.00 -7.49
N LEU A 463 16.41 22.74 -7.93
CA LEU A 463 15.96 21.60 -7.13
C LEU A 463 17.07 20.98 -6.29
N VAL A 464 18.33 21.37 -6.52
CA VAL A 464 19.49 20.84 -5.79
C VAL A 464 19.88 21.81 -4.69
N SER A 465 19.86 21.35 -3.44
CA SER A 465 20.31 22.13 -2.29
C SER A 465 21.47 21.42 -1.57
N LEU A 466 22.42 22.22 -1.09
CA LEU A 466 23.51 21.72 -0.26
C LEU A 466 23.06 21.68 1.19
N ARG A 467 23.10 20.51 1.83
CA ARG A 467 22.83 20.34 3.25
C ARG A 467 24.04 19.81 4.00
N MET A 468 24.20 20.25 5.24
CA MET A 468 25.17 19.69 6.18
C MET A 468 24.43 19.20 7.42
N PRO A 469 24.24 17.88 7.60
CA PRO A 469 23.68 17.35 8.85
C PRO A 469 24.59 17.75 9.99
N SER A 470 24.02 18.42 10.99
CA SER A 470 24.70 18.71 12.24
C SER A 470 25.16 17.39 12.86
N PHE A 471 26.47 17.24 13.07
CA PHE A 471 26.99 16.17 13.92
C PHE A 471 26.49 16.42 15.36
N GLY A 472 25.57 15.57 15.82
CA GLY A 472 25.26 15.37 17.23
C GLY A 472 24.56 16.51 17.96
N ILE A 473 23.24 16.65 17.78
CA ILE A 473 22.36 17.12 18.86
C ILE A 473 21.95 15.87 19.65
N THR A 474 22.76 15.45 20.61
CA THR A 474 22.25 14.68 21.76
C THR A 474 21.90 15.68 22.85
N VAL A 475 20.72 16.29 22.77
CA VAL A 475 20.11 16.95 23.92
C VAL A 475 19.70 15.86 24.89
N LYS A 476 20.64 15.44 25.74
CA LYS A 476 20.27 14.85 27.04
C LYS A 476 19.95 16.03 27.94
N SER A 477 18.66 16.27 28.18
CA SER A 477 18.26 17.16 29.27
C SER A 477 18.83 16.56 30.55
N SER A 478 19.65 17.37 31.22
CA SER A 478 20.19 17.05 32.53
C SER A 478 19.21 17.57 33.55
N GLN A 479 18.42 16.67 34.16
CA GLN A 479 17.93 16.87 35.52
C GLN A 479 17.40 15.56 36.13
N VAL A 480 17.75 15.40 37.41
CA VAL A 480 17.21 14.48 38.42
C VAL A 480 17.94 13.14 38.63
N ASP A 481 18.90 13.25 39.55
CA ASP A 481 19.12 12.44 40.77
C ASP A 481 19.60 10.99 40.73
N LEU A 482 20.80 10.83 41.31
CA LEU A 482 21.39 9.61 41.87
C LEU A 482 20.63 9.23 43.18
N PRO A 483 20.69 7.96 43.65
CA PRO A 483 21.85 7.60 44.49
C PRO A 483 22.36 6.14 44.40
N ASN A 484 23.69 6.05 44.48
CA ASN A 484 24.51 5.10 45.24
C ASN A 484 24.42 3.58 44.98
N THR A 485 25.56 2.98 44.61
CA THR A 485 26.28 2.04 45.50
C THR A 485 27.79 2.08 45.16
N LYS A 486 28.61 2.13 46.20
CA LYS A 486 30.07 2.29 46.19
C LYS A 486 30.78 0.96 45.92
N THR A 487 31.83 0.97 45.11
CA THR A 487 32.89 -0.05 45.16
C THR A 487 34.26 0.60 45.15
N TYR A 488 35.11 0.05 46.01
CA TYR A 488 36.46 0.46 46.33
C TYR A 488 37.45 0.23 45.17
N THR A 489 38.37 1.20 45.05
CA THR A 489 39.77 1.16 44.60
C THR A 489 40.33 -0.09 43.90
N ASP A 490 40.70 0.13 42.64
CA ASP A 490 42.08 0.14 42.10
C ASP A 490 42.75 -1.18 41.66
N GLY A 491 43.34 -1.14 40.45
CA GLY A 491 44.40 -2.05 40.01
C GLY A 491 44.14 -2.94 38.79
N SER A 492 44.58 -2.44 37.62
CA SER A 492 45.21 -3.21 36.54
C SER A 492 44.36 -3.86 35.42
N SER A 493 44.38 -3.17 34.27
CA SER A 493 44.67 -3.70 32.93
C SER A 493 43.84 -4.88 32.38
N GLY A 494 42.84 -4.55 31.58
CA GLY A 494 42.17 -5.47 30.66
C GLY A 494 41.29 -4.70 29.68
N ALA A 495 41.80 -4.44 28.48
CA ALA A 495 41.04 -3.83 27.40
C ALA A 495 39.89 -4.77 26.98
N VAL A 496 38.67 -4.42 27.39
CA VAL A 496 37.44 -5.05 26.90
C VAL A 496 36.88 -4.17 25.79
N LEU A 497 36.88 -4.73 24.58
CA LEU A 497 36.27 -4.19 23.38
C LEU A 497 34.75 -4.10 23.56
N SER A 498 34.23 -2.91 23.83
CA SER A 498 32.81 -2.62 23.65
C SER A 498 32.57 -2.12 22.22
N SER A 499 32.09 -3.04 21.39
CA SER A 499 31.53 -2.80 20.07
C SER A 499 30.29 -1.90 20.15
N THR A 500 30.47 -0.62 19.87
CA THR A 500 29.39 0.29 19.46
C THR A 500 29.89 1.08 18.26
N SER A 501 29.33 0.75 17.10
CA SER A 501 29.56 1.33 15.78
C SER A 501 29.21 2.82 15.73
N SER A 502 30.14 3.66 16.17
CA SER A 502 30.23 5.05 15.72
C SER A 502 31.45 5.10 14.81
N GLU A 503 31.23 5.05 13.49
CA GLU A 503 32.30 5.33 12.53
C GLU A 503 32.96 6.66 12.93
N THR A 504 34.21 6.61 13.34
CA THR A 504 35.04 7.78 13.57
C THR A 504 35.10 8.54 12.26
N SER A 505 34.43 9.69 12.16
CA SER A 505 34.57 10.57 10.99
C SER A 505 36.03 10.97 10.87
N LEU A 506 36.69 10.45 9.84
CA LEU A 506 38.11 10.69 9.56
C LEU A 506 38.36 12.15 9.15
N ASP A 507 37.31 12.83 8.69
CA ASP A 507 37.35 14.24 8.32
C ASP A 507 36.07 14.98 8.73
N GLY A 508 36.23 16.24 9.16
CA GLY A 508 35.12 17.07 9.67
C GLY A 508 34.07 17.40 8.62
N TRP A 509 34.41 17.35 7.33
CA TRP A 509 33.53 17.69 6.21
C TRP A 509 32.87 16.47 5.55
N ASP A 510 33.01 15.30 6.16
CA ASP A 510 32.39 14.05 5.72
C ASP A 510 30.85 14.10 5.71
N GLY A 511 30.26 15.09 6.39
CA GLY A 511 28.81 15.32 6.43
C GLY A 511 28.23 16.08 5.24
N ILE A 512 29.02 16.68 4.35
CA ILE A 512 28.50 17.45 3.20
C ILE A 512 27.62 16.53 2.34
N ALA A 513 26.39 16.97 2.05
CA ALA A 513 25.45 16.22 1.24
C ALA A 513 24.64 17.13 0.32
N LEU A 514 24.21 16.59 -0.81
CA LEU A 514 23.18 17.21 -1.63
C LEU A 514 21.82 16.63 -1.26
N GLU A 515 20.81 17.48 -1.29
CA GLU A 515 19.42 17.09 -1.29
C GLU A 515 18.77 17.51 -2.61
N TYR A 516 17.90 16.65 -3.11
CA TYR A 516 17.12 16.87 -4.31
C TYR A 516 15.65 17.04 -3.95
N SER A 517 15.08 18.22 -4.18
CA SER A 517 13.65 18.43 -4.02
C SER A 517 12.91 17.84 -5.22
N VAL A 518 12.20 16.74 -4.98
CA VAL A 518 11.39 16.07 -6.00
C VAL A 518 9.94 16.48 -5.80
N ASP A 519 9.27 16.95 -6.84
CA ASP A 519 7.84 17.23 -6.81
C ASP A 519 7.03 15.99 -7.23
N TRP A 520 5.75 15.92 -6.84
CA TRP A 520 4.83 14.92 -7.39
C TRP A 520 4.71 15.12 -8.92
N PRO A 521 4.73 14.06 -9.76
CA PRO A 521 4.57 12.62 -9.47
C PRO A 521 5.88 11.84 -9.32
N LEU A 522 7.05 12.47 -9.43
CA LEU A 522 8.34 11.78 -9.43
C LEU A 522 8.68 11.16 -8.07
N GLN A 523 8.08 11.65 -6.99
CA GLN A 523 8.20 11.04 -5.66
C GLN A 523 7.60 9.61 -5.58
N LEU A 524 6.80 9.18 -6.56
CA LEU A 524 6.36 7.79 -6.70
C LEU A 524 7.54 6.86 -7.05
N PHE A 525 8.50 7.38 -7.82
CA PHE A 525 9.70 6.70 -8.28
C PHE A 525 10.89 6.93 -7.34
N PHE A 526 11.16 8.18 -6.97
CA PHE A 526 12.22 8.54 -6.03
C PHE A 526 11.73 8.43 -4.58
N THR A 527 11.93 7.26 -3.99
CA THR A 527 11.74 7.09 -2.54
C THR A 527 12.87 7.77 -1.76
N GLN A 528 12.61 8.08 -0.49
CA GLN A 528 13.64 8.63 0.40
C GLN A 528 14.84 7.68 0.55
N GLU A 529 14.60 6.37 0.49
CA GLU A 529 15.65 5.35 0.52
C GLU A 529 16.56 5.44 -0.71
N VAL A 530 15.98 5.59 -1.91
CA VAL A 530 16.74 5.76 -3.16
C VAL A 530 17.60 7.01 -3.11
N LEU A 531 17.03 8.16 -2.71
CA LEU A 531 17.79 9.41 -2.58
C LEU A 531 18.90 9.30 -1.53
N SER A 532 18.69 8.54 -0.45
CA SER A 532 19.72 8.28 0.55
C SER A 532 20.91 7.47 0.01
N LYS A 533 20.67 6.53 -0.91
CA LYS A 533 21.73 5.78 -1.60
C LYS A 533 22.55 6.70 -2.49
N TYR A 534 21.90 7.53 -3.31
CA TYR A 534 22.60 8.54 -4.14
C TYR A 534 23.44 9.50 -3.30
N ARG A 535 22.89 9.97 -2.18
CA ARG A 535 23.61 10.82 -1.24
C ARG A 535 24.88 10.16 -0.70
N ARG A 536 24.84 8.87 -0.36
CA ARG A 536 26.00 8.13 0.15
C ARG A 536 27.08 7.97 -0.93
N ILE A 537 26.68 7.72 -2.17
CA ILE A 537 27.58 7.68 -3.32
C ILE A 537 28.23 9.05 -3.54
N PHE A 538 27.44 10.12 -3.53
CA PHE A 538 27.93 11.50 -3.67
C PHE A 538 28.99 11.84 -2.60
N GLN A 539 28.73 11.51 -1.33
CA GLN A 539 29.68 11.74 -0.24
C GLN A 539 31.03 11.07 -0.49
N TYR A 540 31.02 9.83 -0.97
CA TYR A 540 32.25 9.11 -1.29
C TYR A 540 32.99 9.75 -2.48
N LEU A 541 32.28 10.05 -3.57
CA LEU A 541 32.85 10.66 -4.76
C LEU A 541 33.42 12.05 -4.48
N LEU A 542 32.72 12.87 -3.69
CA LEU A 542 33.16 14.21 -3.32
C LEU A 542 34.44 14.15 -2.47
N ARG A 543 34.55 13.19 -1.54
CA ARG A 543 35.77 12.96 -0.76
C ARG A 543 36.94 12.58 -1.67
N LEU A 544 36.72 11.66 -2.61
CA LEU A 544 37.73 11.27 -3.58
C LEU A 544 38.19 12.48 -4.42
N LYS A 545 37.24 13.26 -4.97
CA LYS A 545 37.54 14.45 -5.75
C LYS A 545 38.31 15.50 -4.95
N ARG A 546 37.95 15.71 -3.69
CA ARG A 546 38.68 16.63 -2.80
C ARG A 546 40.11 16.16 -2.53
N THR A 547 40.33 14.87 -2.28
CA THR A 547 41.69 14.33 -2.11
C THR A 547 42.54 14.49 -3.37
N GLN A 548 41.95 14.25 -4.55
CA GLN A 548 42.59 14.50 -5.84
C GLN A 548 43.04 15.97 -5.93
N MET A 549 42.12 16.91 -5.67
CA MET A 549 42.39 18.34 -5.81
C MET A 549 43.44 18.84 -4.80
N GLU A 550 43.44 18.35 -3.57
CA GLU A 550 44.48 18.73 -2.60
C GLU A 550 45.86 18.13 -2.95
N LEU A 551 45.93 16.93 -3.55
CA LEU A 551 47.18 16.36 -4.08
C LEU A 551 47.72 17.14 -5.29
N GLU A 552 46.84 17.70 -6.12
CA GLU A 552 47.21 18.54 -7.26
C GLU A 552 47.66 19.93 -6.79
N LYS A 553 46.93 20.57 -5.87
CA LYS A 553 47.26 21.89 -5.33
C LYS A 553 48.52 21.87 -4.46
N SER A 554 48.73 20.82 -3.66
CA SER A 554 49.97 20.67 -2.86
C SER A 554 51.19 20.56 -3.76
N TRP A 555 51.10 19.81 -4.86
CA TRP A 555 52.15 19.75 -5.87
C TRP A 555 52.40 21.09 -6.54
N ALA A 556 51.34 21.78 -6.97
CA ALA A 556 51.47 23.12 -7.52
C ALA A 556 52.22 24.04 -6.54
N SER A 557 51.84 24.05 -5.25
CA SER A 557 52.54 24.85 -4.23
C SER A 557 54.01 24.47 -4.07
N VAL A 558 54.33 23.17 -4.03
CA VAL A 558 55.72 22.68 -3.89
C VAL A 558 56.56 23.01 -5.12
N MET A 559 56.00 22.89 -6.32
CA MET A 559 56.68 23.27 -7.56
C MET A 559 56.89 24.78 -7.66
N HIS A 560 55.90 25.59 -7.30
CA HIS A 560 56.07 27.04 -7.26
C HIS A 560 57.15 27.45 -6.24
N GLN A 561 57.20 26.79 -5.08
CA GLN A 561 58.26 27.03 -4.10
C GLN A 561 59.64 26.62 -4.64
N ASP A 562 59.77 25.44 -5.27
CA ASP A 562 61.05 25.01 -5.87
C ASP A 562 61.48 25.93 -7.03
N HIS A 563 60.55 26.40 -7.86
CA HIS A 563 60.83 27.35 -8.93
C HIS A 563 61.25 28.73 -8.40
N THR A 564 60.58 29.25 -7.37
CA THR A 564 60.95 30.53 -6.74
C THR A 564 62.28 30.45 -6.00
N ASP A 565 62.55 29.35 -5.30
CA ASP A 565 63.83 29.09 -4.65
C ASP A 565 64.95 28.97 -5.71
N PHE A 566 64.70 28.25 -6.81
CA PHE A 566 65.65 28.16 -7.93
C PHE A 566 65.93 29.53 -8.58
N ALA A 567 64.90 30.36 -8.76
CA ALA A 567 65.04 31.70 -9.32
C ALA A 567 65.84 32.63 -8.38
N LYS A 568 65.58 32.61 -7.07
CA LYS A 568 66.36 33.34 -6.06
C LYS A 568 67.82 32.89 -6.04
N HIS A 569 68.06 31.58 -6.08
CA HIS A 569 69.41 31.02 -6.12
C HIS A 569 70.17 31.28 -7.43
N ARG A 570 69.48 31.51 -8.56
CA ARG A 570 70.11 31.99 -9.81
C ARG A 570 70.63 33.42 -9.66
N ASN A 571 69.94 34.27 -8.91
CA ASN A 571 70.39 35.63 -8.60
C ASN A 571 71.50 35.63 -7.53
N ASP A 572 71.50 34.67 -6.61
CA ASP A 572 72.53 34.50 -5.57
C ASP A 572 73.84 33.81 -6.04
N ARG A 573 73.99 33.50 -7.35
CA ARG A 573 75.15 32.79 -7.93
C ARG A 573 76.52 33.45 -7.71
N MET A 574 76.61 34.58 -7.01
CA MET A 574 77.88 35.10 -6.52
C MET A 574 78.41 34.33 -5.29
N ASN A 575 77.57 33.59 -4.53
CA ASN A 575 78.03 32.84 -3.33
C ASN A 575 77.35 31.45 -3.15
N CYS A 576 78.19 30.40 -3.19
CA CYS A 576 78.07 29.07 -2.53
C CYS A 576 77.31 27.88 -3.16
N SER A 577 77.90 26.70 -2.90
CA SER A 577 77.78 25.36 -3.52
C SER A 577 76.72 24.41 -2.91
N ILE A 578 75.70 24.92 -2.21
CA ILE A 578 74.81 24.11 -1.33
C ILE A 578 73.51 23.65 -2.03
N SER A 579 73.42 23.74 -3.36
CA SER A 579 72.17 23.59 -4.12
C SER A 579 71.67 22.15 -4.37
N GLN A 580 72.53 21.13 -4.28
CA GLN A 580 72.19 19.73 -4.61
C GLN A 580 71.41 18.91 -3.54
N PRO A 581 71.68 19.02 -2.22
CA PRO A 581 71.11 18.09 -1.24
C PRO A 581 69.61 18.30 -0.97
N ARG A 582 69.07 19.52 -1.14
CA ARG A 582 67.66 19.82 -0.84
C ARG A 582 66.70 19.24 -1.89
N ARG A 583 67.05 19.34 -3.18
CA ARG A 583 66.30 18.67 -4.27
C ARG A 583 66.38 17.15 -4.16
N GLN A 584 67.52 16.59 -3.77
CA GLN A 584 67.65 15.15 -3.55
C GLN A 584 66.79 14.65 -2.37
N ARG A 585 66.66 15.44 -1.30
CA ARG A 585 65.82 15.10 -0.13
C ARG A 585 64.31 15.10 -0.43
N CYS A 586 63.85 15.93 -1.37
CA CYS A 586 62.44 16.00 -1.77
C CYS A 586 62.03 14.92 -2.79
N ARG A 587 62.99 14.24 -3.46
CA ARG A 587 62.68 13.23 -4.47
C ARG A 587 61.81 12.08 -3.96
N PRO A 588 62.10 11.42 -2.82
CA PRO A 588 61.26 10.33 -2.33
C PRO A 588 59.81 10.78 -2.08
N MET A 589 59.63 11.99 -1.54
CA MET A 589 58.30 12.58 -1.31
C MET A 589 57.54 12.80 -2.63
N TRP A 590 58.23 13.26 -3.69
CA TRP A 590 57.63 13.42 -5.02
C TRP A 590 57.20 12.08 -5.62
N HIS A 591 57.99 11.01 -5.43
CA HIS A 591 57.64 9.68 -5.93
C HIS A 591 56.40 9.14 -5.21
N VAL A 592 56.34 9.23 -3.88
CA VAL A 592 55.17 8.78 -3.11
C VAL A 592 53.91 9.54 -3.53
N ARG A 593 54.00 10.87 -3.67
CA ARG A 593 52.89 11.70 -4.12
C ARG A 593 52.44 11.35 -5.54
N GLU A 594 53.37 11.09 -6.45
CA GLU A 594 53.05 10.68 -7.82
C GLU A 594 52.32 9.34 -7.84
N HIS A 595 52.78 8.36 -7.06
CA HIS A 595 52.08 7.08 -6.91
C HIS A 595 50.67 7.25 -6.32
N MET A 596 50.51 8.10 -5.30
CA MET A 596 49.18 8.40 -4.72
C MET A 596 48.27 9.09 -5.73
N ALA A 597 48.77 10.08 -6.48
CA ALA A 597 48.00 10.79 -7.50
C ALA A 597 47.62 9.88 -8.66
N PHE A 598 48.53 9.01 -9.10
CA PHE A 598 48.26 7.98 -10.11
C PHE A 598 47.18 7.01 -9.65
N LEU A 599 47.26 6.51 -8.41
CA LEU A 599 46.26 5.62 -7.83
C LEU A 599 44.86 6.28 -7.80
N ILE A 600 44.76 7.50 -7.27
CA ILE A 600 43.48 8.22 -7.16
C ILE A 600 42.92 8.54 -8.54
N ARG A 601 43.75 8.97 -9.49
CA ARG A 601 43.31 9.27 -10.86
C ARG A 601 42.76 8.02 -11.55
N ASN A 602 43.45 6.87 -11.44
CA ASN A 602 42.98 5.63 -12.03
C ASN A 602 41.72 5.10 -11.35
N LEU A 603 41.64 5.21 -10.02
CA LEU A 603 40.45 4.81 -9.27
C LEU A 603 39.24 5.67 -9.67
N GLN A 604 39.42 6.98 -9.76
CA GLN A 604 38.36 7.88 -10.20
C GLN A 604 37.95 7.60 -11.65
N PHE A 605 38.90 7.36 -12.55
CA PHE A 605 38.63 7.01 -13.94
C PHE A 605 37.81 5.73 -14.05
N TYR A 606 38.22 4.68 -13.34
CA TYR A 606 37.48 3.41 -13.29
C TYR A 606 36.05 3.60 -12.78
N ILE A 607 35.86 4.32 -11.67
CA ILE A 607 34.52 4.55 -11.10
C ILE A 607 33.65 5.38 -12.05
N GLN A 608 34.18 6.43 -12.66
CA GLN A 608 33.38 7.29 -13.53
C GLN A 608 33.05 6.62 -14.86
N VAL A 609 34.03 6.01 -15.53
CA VAL A 609 33.86 5.48 -16.89
C VAL A 609 33.32 4.05 -16.87
N ASP A 610 33.98 3.14 -16.16
CA ASP A 610 33.66 1.72 -16.24
C ASP A 610 32.46 1.33 -15.38
N VAL A 611 32.15 2.10 -14.32
CA VAL A 611 31.01 1.83 -13.44
C VAL A 611 29.84 2.78 -13.72
N ILE A 612 30.02 4.10 -13.55
CA ILE A 612 28.89 5.03 -13.63
C ILE A 612 28.38 5.18 -15.08
N GLU A 613 29.25 5.47 -16.04
CA GLU A 613 28.83 5.66 -17.43
C GLU A 613 28.30 4.36 -18.06
N SER A 614 28.90 3.21 -17.76
CA SER A 614 28.42 1.92 -18.26
C SER A 614 27.01 1.60 -17.78
N GLN A 615 26.76 1.68 -16.46
CA GLN A 615 25.45 1.39 -15.88
C GLN A 615 24.40 2.43 -16.28
N TRP A 616 24.80 3.71 -16.40
CA TRP A 616 23.92 4.75 -16.91
C TRP A 616 23.42 4.46 -18.33
N ASN A 617 24.31 3.98 -19.22
CA ASN A 617 23.92 3.67 -20.59
C ASN A 617 22.94 2.48 -20.64
N VAL A 618 23.13 1.47 -19.78
CA VAL A 618 22.18 0.35 -19.66
C VAL A 618 20.82 0.83 -19.16
N LEU A 619 20.80 1.68 -18.12
CA LEU A 619 19.58 2.29 -17.60
C LEU A 619 18.87 3.13 -18.66
N GLN A 620 19.62 3.92 -19.43
CA GLN A 620 19.06 4.76 -20.47
C GLN A 620 18.46 3.94 -21.63
N SER A 621 19.09 2.82 -22.02
CA SER A 621 18.48 1.89 -22.98
C SER A 621 17.21 1.25 -22.43
N HIS A 622 17.22 0.79 -21.17
CA HIS A 622 16.06 0.13 -20.57
C HIS A 622 14.86 1.08 -20.39
N ILE A 623 15.09 2.35 -20.05
CA ILE A 623 14.02 3.38 -20.01
C ILE A 623 13.38 3.60 -21.38
N GLN A 624 14.13 3.45 -22.47
CA GLN A 624 13.62 3.63 -23.83
C GLN A 624 12.85 2.38 -24.31
N ASP A 625 13.29 1.20 -23.89
CA ASP A 625 12.71 -0.08 -24.31
C ASP A 625 11.48 -0.49 -23.47
N SER A 626 11.43 -0.10 -22.19
CA SER A 626 10.37 -0.50 -21.25
C SER A 626 9.18 0.48 -21.23
N HIS A 627 7.97 -0.09 -21.13
CA HIS A 627 6.71 0.66 -20.97
C HIS A 627 5.97 0.30 -19.67
N ASP A 628 6.57 -0.49 -18.78
CA ASP A 628 6.02 -0.87 -17.48
C ASP A 628 6.72 -0.07 -16.37
N PHE A 629 5.95 0.69 -15.59
CA PHE A 629 6.46 1.44 -14.44
C PHE A 629 7.07 0.53 -13.36
N THR A 630 6.50 -0.64 -13.12
CA THR A 630 6.97 -1.56 -12.06
C THR A 630 8.32 -2.17 -12.39
N GLU A 631 8.50 -2.57 -13.65
CA GLU A 631 9.78 -3.06 -14.16
C GLU A 631 10.85 -1.97 -14.06
N LEU A 632 10.50 -0.73 -14.43
CA LEU A 632 11.41 0.40 -14.36
C LEU A 632 11.86 0.72 -12.92
N VAL A 633 10.94 0.68 -11.95
CA VAL A 633 11.28 0.86 -10.53
C VAL A 633 12.19 -0.27 -10.04
N GLY A 634 11.90 -1.51 -10.42
CA GLY A 634 12.73 -2.66 -10.06
C GLY A 634 14.15 -2.52 -10.62
N PHE A 635 14.27 -2.24 -11.92
CA PHE A 635 15.54 -2.08 -12.62
C PHE A 635 16.39 -0.92 -12.08
N HIS A 636 15.75 0.16 -11.60
CA HIS A 636 16.45 1.29 -10.98
C HIS A 636 17.02 0.97 -9.59
N GLN A 637 16.36 0.09 -8.85
CA GLN A 637 16.77 -0.29 -7.50
C GLN A 637 17.90 -1.34 -7.48
N GLU A 638 17.95 -2.19 -8.51
CA GLU A 638 19.08 -3.08 -8.82
C GLU A 638 20.34 -2.27 -9.17
#